data_AF-A0A5C8AYV6-F1
#
_entry.id   AF-A0A5C8AYV6-F1
#
_cell.length_a   1.000
_cell.length_b   1.000
_cell.length_c   1.000
_cell.angle_alpha   90.00
_cell.angle_beta   90.00
_cell.angle_gamma   90.00
#
_symmetry.space_group_name_H-M   'P 1'
#
loop_
_entity.id
_entity.type
_entity.pdbx_description
1 polymer ?
#
loop_
_entity_poly.entity_id
_entity_poly.type
_entity_poly.pdbx_seq_one_letter_code
_entity_poly.pdbx_strand_id
1 'polypeptide(L)'
;MMKRMMLCGMQALCVFVLVACGGQQAREDIPISTIAQAAPPVSAPSIPSFNGPRANYLVSQVGEQITVTEIAPPKASQTYSNPSQLRFSDMTLNLQVGVEASRLGEAKLQSLIELYIAFFNRVPDAEGMLYWMSKLSNGESIERIAEQFYAAGKLYPELTGYSENMSTRDFVRVIYKNVLGRSGSTAPSDTELDYWTKEIESGRYTKAGIISVMLVSARSFVNDPQYAWVTSLLDNKLRVGRFFAVQQGISYLSDAENLRRSMAIAAAITSERTSAAVALMGLSSDRFSLLPSLPPVDVNLGLSTSDGALTLFFNAHAWDAEAKPDSFIGACSDGEKTVQTIATTSPIRVAGLTNAKVHSCTVSPRFGAITRAASDPLLGTPNALPKSMAFDGNIVLGVPSDRSIIANILMNQDSYLQLSYGRVSGGYENKTAVAKWSAGQPQEVLLEALQADTNYYYRLHFLNEQGQELGSSEEYHFHTARLSGSSFTFTIQADSHPERANEFNAELYSRMLQTVAQDQADFHISLGDDFSVDMLNPATVTQAQVRERYAIQRPYLSQVGRNAPVFLVNGNHEQAAGYLLNSTENNVAVWAMNARKSYYSQPAPDYFYSGNAESLPFVGLPRNYYAWTWGDALFVAIDPYLASSVPLATIFGSASLNTDPWAATHGEAQHHRVRFPSHGAQTRIYTWLCYSPKFSSTIDTELHHGSLPTDQYSVRQSQRWSPVVRMKQGKDQSQRRVRRPKSTHSS
;
A
#
# COMPACT_ATOMS: atom_id res chain seq x y z
N MET A 1 -13.07 37.72 46.20
CA MET A 1 -12.74 39.08 46.70
C MET A 1 -11.48 39.54 45.99
N MET A 2 -11.52 40.77 45.48
CA MET A 2 -10.59 41.49 44.57
C MET A 2 -9.10 41.58 44.97
N LYS A 3 -8.32 42.04 43.96
CA LYS A 3 -6.98 42.70 43.95
C LYS A 3 -5.80 41.73 43.77
N ARG A 4 -4.80 41.96 42.91
CA ARG A 4 -4.21 43.11 42.18
C ARG A 4 -3.34 42.48 41.05
N MET A 5 -3.04 43.05 39.88
CA MET A 5 -2.28 44.28 39.67
C MET A 5 -2.30 44.64 38.16
N MET A 6 -2.57 45.91 37.84
CA MET A 6 -2.19 46.55 36.57
C MET A 6 -0.67 46.71 36.50
N LEU A 7 -0.07 46.61 35.30
CA LEU A 7 0.63 47.75 34.67
C LEU A 7 1.07 47.43 33.22
N CYS A 8 0.71 48.36 32.32
CA CYS A 8 1.49 48.89 31.19
C CYS A 8 2.55 48.03 30.50
N GLY A 9 2.35 47.80 29.19
CA GLY A 9 3.41 47.41 28.25
C GLY A 9 3.06 47.86 26.85
N MET A 10 3.87 48.77 26.31
CA MET A 10 3.75 49.49 25.05
C MET A 10 3.42 48.60 23.83
N GLN A 11 2.46 49.06 23.02
CA GLN A 11 2.33 48.67 21.63
C GLN A 11 3.57 49.12 20.85
N ALA A 12 4.36 48.16 20.36
CA ALA A 12 5.33 48.38 19.30
C ALA A 12 4.94 47.48 18.12
N LEU A 13 4.38 48.13 17.11
CA LEU A 13 4.07 47.61 15.79
C LEU A 13 5.40 47.20 15.11
N CYS A 14 5.66 45.92 14.92
CA CYS A 14 6.78 45.44 14.09
C CYS A 14 6.22 44.79 12.82
N VAL A 15 6.30 45.55 11.73
CA VAL A 15 6.06 45.13 10.36
C VAL A 15 7.25 44.26 9.92
N PHE A 16 7.05 42.95 9.78
CA PHE A 16 8.01 42.06 9.12
C PHE A 16 7.72 42.06 7.61
N VAL A 17 8.52 42.81 6.86
CA VAL A 17 8.73 42.61 5.42
C VAL A 17 9.93 41.70 5.25
N LEU A 18 9.74 40.55 4.60
CA LEU A 18 10.85 39.65 4.22
C LEU A 18 11.57 40.21 2.99
N VAL A 19 12.77 40.76 3.24
CA VAL A 19 13.93 40.76 2.34
C VAL A 19 15.09 40.27 3.21
N ALA A 20 15.64 39.08 2.94
CA ALA A 20 16.78 38.56 3.69
C ALA A 20 18.09 39.00 3.02
N CYS A 21 18.64 40.16 3.43
CA CYS A 21 20.03 40.54 3.21
C CYS A 21 20.82 40.35 4.52
N GLY A 22 22.01 39.75 4.42
CA GLY A 22 22.92 39.52 5.55
C GLY A 22 23.54 40.80 6.11
N GLY A 23 24.01 40.73 7.37
CA GLY A 23 24.75 41.82 7.99
C GLY A 23 25.20 41.51 9.43
N GLN A 24 26.53 41.44 9.59
CA GLN A 24 27.39 41.32 10.77
C GLN A 24 26.86 41.79 12.15
N GLN A 25 27.13 40.99 13.18
CA GLN A 25 27.15 41.42 14.58
C GLN A 25 28.49 42.09 14.91
N ALA A 26 28.44 43.33 15.39
CA ALA A 26 29.53 44.01 16.06
C ALA A 26 29.66 43.51 17.52
N ARG A 27 30.89 43.27 17.97
CA ARG A 27 31.22 42.91 19.36
C ARG A 27 32.22 43.95 19.88
N GLU A 28 31.95 44.46 21.08
CA GLU A 28 32.71 45.52 21.76
C GLU A 28 34.16 45.13 22.13
N ASP A 29 35.00 46.16 22.21
CA ASP A 29 36.46 46.18 22.32
C ASP A 29 37.06 45.72 23.66
N ILE A 30 38.22 45.06 23.60
CA ILE A 30 39.23 44.96 24.68
C ILE A 30 40.63 45.15 24.05
N PRO A 31 41.55 45.97 24.61
CA PRO A 31 42.75 46.40 23.89
C PRO A 31 44.02 45.53 24.09
N ILE A 32 44.65 45.24 22.93
CA ILE A 32 46.09 45.21 22.53
C ILE A 32 47.11 44.42 23.37
N SER A 33 47.71 43.36 22.77
CA SER A 33 49.16 43.31 22.49
C SER A 33 49.60 42.18 21.53
N THR A 34 50.35 42.61 20.50
CA THR A 34 51.47 41.95 19.80
C THR A 34 51.30 40.74 18.83
N ILE A 35 51.52 41.08 17.54
CA ILE A 35 52.34 40.41 16.51
C ILE A 35 51.75 39.20 15.75
N ALA A 36 51.34 39.45 14.50
CA ALA A 36 51.94 38.88 13.28
C ALA A 36 51.23 39.48 12.05
N GLN A 37 51.97 39.88 11.02
CA GLN A 37 51.42 40.36 9.75
C GLN A 37 50.48 39.30 9.14
N ALA A 38 49.18 39.57 9.14
CA ALA A 38 48.21 38.79 8.38
C ALA A 38 48.30 39.17 6.90
N ALA A 39 48.31 38.15 6.04
CA ALA A 39 48.11 38.27 4.60
C ALA A 39 46.87 39.14 4.28
N PRO A 40 46.82 39.81 3.10
CA PRO A 40 45.67 40.65 2.74
C PRO A 40 44.37 39.85 2.86
N PRO A 41 43.24 40.49 3.23
CA PRO A 41 41.97 39.80 3.35
C PRO A 41 41.66 39.14 2.02
N VAL A 42 41.50 37.81 2.03
CA VAL A 42 40.96 37.07 0.89
C VAL A 42 39.57 37.67 0.66
N SER A 43 39.41 38.43 -0.42
CA SER A 43 38.12 38.94 -0.86
C SER A 43 37.16 37.77 -0.90
N ALA A 44 36.00 37.87 -0.24
CA ALA A 44 34.93 36.89 -0.41
C ALA A 44 34.76 36.63 -1.91
N PRO A 45 34.69 35.36 -2.36
CA PRO A 45 34.65 35.05 -3.78
C PRO A 45 33.52 35.83 -4.43
N SER A 46 33.86 36.70 -5.38
CA SER A 46 32.89 37.52 -6.10
C SER A 46 31.94 36.59 -6.87
N ILE A 47 30.62 36.78 -6.71
CA ILE A 47 29.62 36.02 -7.45
C ILE A 47 29.81 36.27 -8.96
N PRO A 48 30.11 35.22 -9.76
CA PRO A 48 30.17 35.35 -11.22
C PRO A 48 28.90 36.00 -11.77
N SER A 49 29.07 37.13 -12.46
CA SER A 49 27.97 37.98 -12.93
C SER A 49 28.00 38.16 -14.44
N PHE A 50 26.84 38.05 -15.07
CA PHE A 50 26.63 38.09 -16.51
C PHE A 50 25.61 39.19 -16.87
N ASN A 51 25.91 39.98 -17.90
CA ASN A 51 25.13 41.18 -18.23
C ASN A 51 23.83 40.90 -19.00
N GLY A 52 23.66 39.70 -19.56
CA GLY A 52 22.44 39.29 -20.26
C GLY A 52 21.51 38.42 -19.41
N PRO A 53 20.29 38.15 -19.91
CA PRO A 53 19.34 37.27 -19.24
C PRO A 53 19.81 35.82 -19.30
N ARG A 54 19.37 34.98 -18.35
CA ARG A 54 19.76 33.56 -18.24
C ARG A 54 19.57 32.76 -19.53
N ALA A 55 18.53 33.08 -20.30
CA ALA A 55 18.22 32.43 -21.57
C ALA A 55 19.29 32.63 -22.66
N ASN A 56 20.15 33.64 -22.52
CA ASN A 56 21.25 33.93 -23.48
C ASN A 56 22.51 33.10 -23.20
N TYR A 57 22.49 32.22 -22.20
CA TYR A 57 23.66 31.46 -21.76
C TYR A 57 23.37 29.97 -21.70
N LEU A 58 24.32 29.16 -22.17
CA LEU A 58 24.39 27.73 -21.87
C LEU A 58 25.20 27.57 -20.58
N VAL A 59 24.67 26.81 -19.62
CA VAL A 59 25.36 26.46 -18.37
C VAL A 59 25.54 24.94 -18.34
N SER A 60 26.73 24.47 -18.00
CA SER A 60 27.01 23.05 -17.79
C SER A 60 27.79 22.84 -16.50
N GLN A 61 27.59 21.67 -15.90
CA GLN A 61 28.29 21.25 -14.70
C GLN A 61 28.96 19.90 -14.94
N VAL A 62 30.26 19.79 -14.60
CA VAL A 62 31.00 18.53 -14.57
C VAL A 62 31.77 18.47 -13.25
N GLY A 63 31.29 17.62 -12.33
CA GLY A 63 31.78 17.63 -10.95
C GLY A 63 31.54 18.98 -10.28
N GLU A 64 32.60 19.59 -9.76
CA GLU A 64 32.56 20.92 -9.14
C GLU A 64 32.82 22.07 -10.12
N GLN A 65 33.08 21.77 -11.40
CA GLN A 65 33.30 22.80 -12.41
C GLN A 65 32.00 23.21 -13.09
N ILE A 66 31.78 24.52 -13.14
CA ILE A 66 30.68 25.15 -13.86
C ILE A 66 31.23 25.90 -15.06
N THR A 67 30.72 25.59 -16.25
CA THR A 67 31.05 26.30 -17.48
C THR A 67 29.85 27.09 -17.95
N VAL A 68 30.06 28.37 -18.28
CA VAL A 68 29.04 29.29 -18.78
C VAL A 68 29.46 29.82 -20.15
N THR A 69 28.59 29.69 -21.15
CA THR A 69 28.82 30.15 -22.52
C THR A 69 27.70 31.09 -22.93
N GLU A 70 28.01 32.36 -23.27
CA GLU A 70 27.04 33.25 -23.90
C GLU A 70 26.80 32.77 -25.34
N ILE A 71 25.54 32.52 -25.70
CA ILE A 71 25.14 32.03 -27.03
C ILE A 71 24.46 33.11 -27.88
N ALA A 72 24.13 34.26 -27.27
CA ALA A 72 23.44 35.36 -27.93
C ALA A 72 23.95 36.74 -27.41
N PRO A 73 25.03 37.30 -27.99
CA PRO A 73 25.87 36.75 -29.07
C PRO A 73 26.85 35.67 -28.59
N PRO A 74 27.30 34.74 -29.45
CA PRO A 74 28.28 33.73 -29.08
C PRO A 74 29.60 34.33 -28.55
N LYS A 75 30.01 33.93 -27.35
CA LYS A 75 31.31 34.30 -26.75
C LYS A 75 32.06 33.08 -26.23
N ALA A 76 33.34 33.27 -25.92
CA ALA A 76 34.15 32.22 -25.29
C ALA A 76 33.56 31.78 -23.94
N SER A 77 33.61 30.48 -23.68
CA SER A 77 33.17 29.89 -22.41
C SER A 77 34.04 30.33 -21.25
N GLN A 78 33.42 30.53 -20.10
CA GLN A 78 34.08 30.83 -18.83
C GLN A 78 33.86 29.67 -17.87
N THR A 79 34.92 29.20 -17.20
CA THR A 79 34.86 28.08 -16.25
C THR A 79 35.17 28.56 -14.84
N TYR A 80 34.35 28.11 -13.90
CA TYR A 80 34.41 28.46 -12.48
C TYR A 80 34.51 27.17 -11.66
N SER A 81 35.38 27.17 -10.65
CA SER A 81 35.51 26.04 -9.73
C SER A 81 34.68 26.32 -8.47
N ASN A 82 33.70 25.45 -8.20
CA ASN A 82 32.81 25.48 -7.05
C ASN A 82 32.18 26.87 -6.71
N PRO A 83 31.62 27.61 -7.70
CA PRO A 83 30.90 28.84 -7.37
C PRO A 83 29.65 28.52 -6.53
N SER A 84 29.34 29.36 -5.54
CA SER A 84 28.11 29.20 -4.74
C SER A 84 26.87 29.65 -5.51
N GLN A 85 27.00 30.66 -6.36
CA GLN A 85 25.91 31.22 -7.17
C GLN A 85 26.42 31.73 -8.52
N LEU A 86 25.52 31.87 -9.48
CA LEU A 86 25.70 32.65 -10.71
C LEU A 86 24.65 33.76 -10.75
N ARG A 87 25.01 34.95 -11.23
CA ARG A 87 24.09 36.08 -11.38
C ARG A 87 23.93 36.48 -12.85
N PHE A 88 22.70 36.51 -13.33
CA PHE A 88 22.32 37.01 -14.66
C PHE A 88 21.56 38.33 -14.52
N SER A 89 21.22 38.98 -15.63
CA SER A 89 20.52 40.27 -15.59
C SER A 89 19.06 40.16 -15.12
N ASP A 90 18.49 38.96 -15.12
CA ASP A 90 17.08 38.69 -14.79
C ASP A 90 16.88 37.75 -13.60
N MET A 91 17.89 36.95 -13.24
CA MET A 91 17.81 35.98 -12.13
C MET A 91 19.18 35.58 -11.59
N THR A 92 19.17 34.83 -10.50
CA THR A 92 20.33 34.13 -9.94
C THR A 92 20.12 32.63 -10.04
N LEU A 93 21.22 31.88 -10.19
CA LEU A 93 21.25 30.44 -9.97
C LEU A 93 22.01 30.16 -8.67
N ASN A 94 21.33 29.68 -7.63
CA ASN A 94 21.96 29.22 -6.41
C ASN A 94 22.36 27.75 -6.57
N LEU A 95 23.66 27.49 -6.62
CA LEU A 95 24.21 26.18 -6.94
C LEU A 95 24.27 25.27 -5.69
N GLN A 96 24.16 25.85 -4.49
CA GLN A 96 24.16 25.10 -3.22
C GLN A 96 22.89 24.28 -3.02
N VAL A 97 21.78 24.67 -3.66
CA VAL A 97 20.50 23.97 -3.57
C VAL A 97 20.61 22.50 -4.02
N GLY A 98 21.40 22.20 -5.05
CA GLY A 98 21.60 20.84 -5.54
C GLY A 98 22.41 19.97 -4.56
N VAL A 99 23.42 20.57 -3.91
CA VAL A 99 24.23 19.92 -2.89
C VAL A 99 23.36 19.56 -1.68
N GLU A 100 22.55 20.50 -1.22
CA GLU A 100 21.67 20.28 -0.07
C GLU A 100 20.55 19.29 -0.38
N ALA A 101 19.93 19.39 -1.57
CA ALA A 101 18.93 18.44 -2.03
C ALA A 101 19.46 17.00 -2.08
N SER A 102 20.72 16.82 -2.51
CA SER A 102 21.35 15.49 -2.58
C SER A 102 21.58 14.86 -1.19
N ARG A 103 21.61 15.66 -0.12
CA ARG A 103 21.78 15.16 1.27
C ARG A 103 20.46 14.79 1.94
N LEU A 104 19.38 15.47 1.57
CA LEU A 104 18.10 15.40 2.28
C LEU A 104 17.30 14.11 1.98
N GLY A 105 17.53 13.50 0.82
CA GLY A 105 16.78 12.35 0.32
C GLY A 105 15.48 12.75 -0.39
N GLU A 106 15.08 11.93 -1.37
CA GLU A 106 14.01 12.28 -2.33
C GLU A 106 12.64 12.48 -1.68
N ALA A 107 12.23 11.59 -0.76
CA ALA A 107 10.92 11.67 -0.10
C ALA A 107 10.73 12.96 0.73
N LYS A 108 11.79 13.40 1.43
CA LYS A 108 11.77 14.63 2.23
C LYS A 108 11.78 15.87 1.34
N LEU A 109 12.59 15.87 0.28
CA LEU A 109 12.62 16.95 -0.71
C LEU A 109 11.25 17.14 -1.37
N GLN A 110 10.60 16.04 -1.76
CA GLN A 110 9.25 16.04 -2.31
C GLN A 110 8.25 16.67 -1.33
N SER A 111 8.20 16.15 -0.10
CA SER A 111 7.25 16.62 0.91
C SER A 111 7.40 18.12 1.17
N LEU A 112 8.65 18.60 1.20
CA LEU A 112 8.94 20.01 1.38
C LEU A 112 8.44 20.88 0.20
N ILE A 113 8.68 20.47 -1.05
CA ILE A 113 8.22 21.20 -2.24
C ILE A 113 6.69 21.24 -2.28
N GLU A 114 6.03 20.12 -2.00
CA GLU A 114 4.57 20.04 -2.01
C GLU A 114 3.94 20.95 -0.95
N LEU A 115 4.46 20.91 0.28
CA LEU A 115 4.00 21.80 1.34
C LEU A 115 4.24 23.27 0.98
N TYR A 116 5.39 23.59 0.37
CA TYR A 116 5.68 24.95 -0.07
C TYR A 116 4.63 25.46 -1.05
N ILE A 117 4.35 24.67 -2.09
CA ILE A 117 3.33 25.01 -3.09
C ILE A 117 1.95 25.09 -2.45
N ALA A 118 1.64 24.17 -1.53
CA ALA A 118 0.34 24.11 -0.88
C ALA A 118 0.04 25.32 0.02
N PHE A 119 1.04 25.80 0.76
CA PHE A 119 0.88 26.94 1.66
C PHE A 119 1.02 28.29 0.96
N PHE A 120 1.86 28.40 -0.06
CA PHE A 120 2.18 29.70 -0.66
C PHE A 120 1.55 29.91 -2.05
N ASN A 121 0.90 28.89 -2.62
CA ASN A 121 0.30 28.93 -3.95
C ASN A 121 1.27 29.45 -5.03
N ARG A 122 2.55 29.07 -4.91
CA ARG A 122 3.64 29.45 -5.80
C ARG A 122 4.68 28.33 -5.87
N VAL A 123 5.42 28.24 -6.96
CA VAL A 123 6.60 27.36 -6.97
C VAL A 123 7.64 27.90 -5.99
N PRO A 124 8.39 27.03 -5.29
CA PRO A 124 9.53 27.49 -4.52
C PRO A 124 10.55 28.22 -5.38
N ASP A 125 11.29 29.15 -4.80
CA ASP A 125 12.56 29.64 -5.34
C ASP A 125 13.74 28.96 -4.66
N ALA A 126 14.93 29.06 -5.25
CA ALA A 126 16.11 28.33 -4.77
C ALA A 126 16.60 28.81 -3.40
N GLU A 127 16.51 30.11 -3.09
CA GLU A 127 16.93 30.64 -1.79
C GLU A 127 16.00 30.14 -0.67
N GLY A 128 14.69 30.24 -0.90
CA GLY A 128 13.68 29.72 0.02
C GLY A 128 13.83 28.21 0.23
N MET A 129 14.05 27.44 -0.85
CA MET A 129 14.27 25.99 -0.72
C MET A 129 15.54 25.65 0.03
N LEU A 130 16.65 26.33 -0.24
CA LEU A 130 17.90 26.10 0.48
C LEU A 130 17.72 26.32 1.99
N TYR A 131 17.03 27.38 2.38
CA TYR A 131 16.71 27.65 3.79
C TYR A 131 15.93 26.50 4.43
N TRP A 132 14.83 26.05 3.82
CA TRP A 132 13.98 25.02 4.41
C TRP A 132 14.59 23.62 4.36
N MET A 133 15.33 23.29 3.30
CA MET A 133 16.11 22.04 3.26
C MET A 133 17.16 22.04 4.36
N SER A 134 17.84 23.16 4.60
CA SER A 134 18.82 23.27 5.69
C SER A 134 18.17 23.07 7.06
N LYS A 135 16.93 23.55 7.28
CA LYS A 135 16.19 23.26 8.52
C LYS A 135 15.94 21.77 8.72
N LEU A 136 15.50 21.07 7.67
CA LEU A 136 15.31 19.61 7.72
C LEU A 136 16.62 18.87 7.95
N SER A 137 17.70 19.24 7.26
CA SER A 137 19.03 18.64 7.44
C SER A 137 19.58 18.84 8.85
N ASN A 138 19.19 19.93 9.52
CA ASN A 138 19.54 20.24 10.90
C ASN A 138 18.56 19.63 11.93
N GLY A 139 17.66 18.73 11.51
CA GLY A 139 16.80 17.95 12.41
C GLY A 139 15.44 18.56 12.73
N GLU A 140 15.05 19.66 12.08
CA GLU A 140 13.66 20.15 12.17
C GLU A 140 12.70 19.17 11.49
N SER A 141 11.54 18.91 12.10
CA SER A 141 10.55 17.98 11.54
C SER A 141 9.68 18.66 10.48
N ILE A 142 9.15 17.88 9.53
CA ILE A 142 8.30 18.41 8.46
C ILE A 142 7.00 19.02 9.02
N GLU A 143 6.49 18.48 10.14
CA GLU A 143 5.31 19.00 10.84
C GLU A 143 5.58 20.40 11.40
N ARG A 144 6.76 20.60 11.99
CA ARG A 144 7.15 21.91 12.52
C ARG A 144 7.39 22.95 11.42
N ILE A 145 7.88 22.51 10.26
CA ILE A 145 7.97 23.37 9.07
C ILE A 145 6.58 23.73 8.55
N ALA A 146 5.64 22.78 8.51
CA ALA A 146 4.25 23.06 8.12
C ALA A 146 3.60 24.12 9.02
N GLU A 147 3.83 24.07 10.35
CA GLU A 147 3.36 25.10 11.28
C GLU A 147 3.97 26.48 10.97
N GLN A 148 5.25 26.53 10.63
CA GLN A 148 5.90 27.78 10.21
C GLN A 148 5.37 28.30 8.88
N PHE A 149 5.05 27.41 7.92
CA PHE A 149 4.47 27.81 6.63
C PHE A 149 3.07 28.36 6.82
N TYR A 150 2.27 27.73 7.68
CA TYR A 150 0.95 28.25 8.02
C TYR A 150 1.04 29.62 8.68
N ALA A 151 1.95 29.79 9.64
CA ALA A 151 2.18 31.08 10.29
C ALA A 151 2.59 32.16 9.28
N ALA A 152 3.52 31.86 8.38
CA ALA A 152 3.95 32.78 7.31
C ALA A 152 2.84 33.08 6.30
N GLY A 153 2.05 32.06 5.92
CA GLY A 153 0.96 32.20 4.95
C GLY A 153 -0.12 33.19 5.42
N LYS A 154 -0.41 33.23 6.72
CA LYS A 154 -1.35 34.18 7.33
C LYS A 154 -0.92 35.64 7.27
N LEU A 155 0.38 35.92 7.09
CA LEU A 155 0.87 37.29 6.96
C LEU A 155 0.53 37.90 5.60
N TYR A 156 0.16 37.06 4.62
CA TYR A 156 -0.13 37.46 3.25
C TYR A 156 -1.47 36.88 2.76
N PRO A 157 -2.59 37.23 3.41
CA PRO A 157 -3.91 36.66 3.11
C PRO A 157 -4.35 36.91 1.67
N GLU A 158 -3.97 38.05 1.08
CA GLU A 158 -4.29 38.39 -0.31
C GLU A 158 -3.62 37.46 -1.33
N LEU A 159 -2.52 36.79 -0.94
CA LEU A 159 -1.76 35.91 -1.82
C LEU A 159 -2.08 34.45 -1.58
N THR A 160 -2.19 34.05 -0.31
CA THR A 160 -2.36 32.64 0.09
C THR A 160 -3.82 32.26 0.29
N GLY A 161 -4.68 33.24 0.55
CA GLY A 161 -6.05 33.03 0.99
C GLY A 161 -6.17 32.70 2.48
N TYR A 162 -5.08 32.56 3.24
CA TYR A 162 -5.14 32.24 4.67
C TYR A 162 -5.21 33.51 5.52
N SER A 163 -6.22 33.62 6.39
CA SER A 163 -6.33 34.73 7.35
C SER A 163 -6.41 34.23 8.79
N GLU A 164 -6.06 35.11 9.73
CA GLU A 164 -6.03 34.78 11.16
C GLU A 164 -7.40 34.36 11.70
N ASN A 165 -8.47 35.00 11.21
CA ASN A 165 -9.85 34.79 11.66
C ASN A 165 -10.66 33.85 10.75
N MET A 166 -10.00 33.11 9.86
CA MET A 166 -10.66 32.17 8.94
C MET A 166 -11.27 30.97 9.67
N SER A 167 -12.53 30.64 9.34
CA SER A 167 -13.20 29.44 9.85
C SER A 167 -12.46 28.17 9.40
N THR A 168 -12.56 27.09 10.18
CA THR A 168 -11.94 25.80 9.80
C THR A 168 -12.48 25.30 8.45
N ARG A 169 -13.78 25.47 8.21
CA ARG A 169 -14.42 25.10 6.94
C ARG A 169 -13.88 25.89 5.75
N ASP A 170 -13.72 27.20 5.88
CA ASP A 170 -13.17 28.04 4.81
C ASP A 170 -11.69 27.73 4.57
N PHE A 171 -10.95 27.42 5.64
CA PHE A 171 -9.57 26.96 5.54
C PHE A 171 -9.45 25.68 4.70
N VAL A 172 -10.29 24.66 4.96
CA VAL A 172 -10.35 23.44 4.14
C VAL A 172 -10.71 23.78 2.69
N ARG A 173 -11.66 24.69 2.45
CA ARG A 173 -12.04 25.10 1.09
C ARG A 173 -10.89 25.75 0.33
N VAL A 174 -10.06 26.57 0.99
CA VAL A 174 -8.85 27.15 0.40
C VAL A 174 -7.85 26.07 0.01
N ILE A 175 -7.70 25.02 0.82
CA ILE A 175 -6.82 23.88 0.49
C ILE A 175 -7.31 23.17 -0.78
N TYR A 176 -8.60 22.84 -0.88
CA TYR A 176 -9.16 22.22 -2.09
C TYR A 176 -8.90 23.05 -3.35
N LYS A 177 -9.10 24.37 -3.25
CA LYS A 177 -8.89 25.29 -4.39
C LYS A 177 -7.42 25.40 -4.77
N ASN A 178 -6.56 25.82 -3.83
CA ASN A 178 -5.19 26.23 -4.12
C ASN A 178 -4.25 25.03 -4.27
N VAL A 179 -4.46 23.98 -3.46
CA VAL A 179 -3.60 22.79 -3.43
C VAL A 179 -4.08 21.77 -4.46
N LEU A 180 -5.34 21.34 -4.35
CA LEU A 180 -5.90 20.24 -5.15
C LEU A 180 -6.47 20.68 -6.51
N GLY A 181 -6.53 21.99 -6.79
CA GLY A 181 -7.09 22.54 -8.02
C GLY A 181 -8.62 22.37 -8.15
N ARG A 182 -9.28 21.93 -7.08
CA ARG A 182 -10.70 21.61 -7.05
C ARG A 182 -11.52 22.89 -6.85
N SER A 183 -11.97 23.46 -7.96
CA SER A 183 -12.72 24.71 -8.02
C SER A 183 -13.82 24.66 -9.09
N GLY A 184 -14.75 25.63 -9.06
CA GLY A 184 -15.89 25.66 -9.99
C GLY A 184 -16.73 24.39 -9.90
N SER A 185 -16.92 23.69 -11.02
CA SER A 185 -17.67 22.42 -11.08
C SER A 185 -17.03 21.25 -10.32
N THR A 186 -15.76 21.39 -9.92
CA THR A 186 -15.02 20.35 -9.17
C THR A 186 -14.79 20.72 -7.69
N ALA A 187 -15.40 21.81 -7.23
CA ALA A 187 -15.33 22.26 -5.84
C ALA A 187 -15.75 21.14 -4.86
N PRO A 188 -15.21 21.13 -3.62
CA PRO A 188 -15.60 20.13 -2.63
C PRO A 188 -17.08 20.25 -2.27
N SER A 189 -17.73 19.11 -2.10
CA SER A 189 -19.08 19.00 -1.55
C SER A 189 -19.11 19.39 -0.06
N ASP A 190 -20.30 19.67 0.46
CA ASP A 190 -20.45 19.99 1.88
C ASP A 190 -20.00 18.84 2.79
N THR A 191 -20.24 17.59 2.37
CA THR A 191 -19.79 16.38 3.06
C THR A 191 -18.27 16.28 3.13
N GLU A 192 -17.57 16.58 2.03
CA GLU A 192 -16.10 16.60 2.00
C GLU A 192 -15.54 17.69 2.94
N LEU A 193 -16.13 18.88 2.91
CA LEU A 193 -15.73 19.96 3.81
C LEU A 193 -16.00 19.62 5.29
N ASP A 194 -17.14 18.99 5.59
CA ASP A 194 -17.50 18.57 6.96
C ASP A 194 -16.54 17.52 7.51
N TYR A 195 -16.14 16.55 6.68
CA TYR A 195 -15.21 15.50 7.08
C TYR A 195 -13.89 16.11 7.60
N TRP A 196 -13.21 16.91 6.77
CA TRP A 196 -11.93 17.51 7.16
C TRP A 196 -12.07 18.53 8.30
N THR A 197 -13.20 19.24 8.36
CA THR A 197 -13.49 20.17 9.45
C THR A 197 -13.55 19.43 10.79
N LYS A 198 -14.26 18.28 10.86
CA LYS A 198 -14.34 17.45 12.06
C LYS A 198 -12.99 16.87 12.49
N GLU A 199 -12.14 16.49 11.54
CA GLU A 199 -10.80 15.97 11.84
C GLU A 199 -9.90 17.03 12.51
N ILE A 200 -10.07 18.31 12.17
CA ILE A 200 -9.37 19.43 12.82
C ILE A 200 -10.02 19.77 14.17
N GLU A 201 -11.36 19.85 14.22
CA GLU A 201 -12.10 20.23 15.45
C GLU A 201 -12.02 19.18 16.55
N SER A 202 -11.90 17.90 16.20
CA SER A 202 -11.65 16.81 17.16
C SER A 202 -10.23 16.83 17.73
N GLY A 203 -9.35 17.68 17.22
CA GLY A 203 -7.95 17.78 17.62
C GLY A 203 -7.07 16.66 17.06
N ARG A 204 -7.56 15.85 16.10
CA ARG A 204 -6.74 14.80 15.46
C ARG A 204 -5.61 15.40 14.63
N TYR A 205 -5.87 16.53 13.94
CA TYR A 205 -4.86 17.26 13.18
C TYR A 205 -4.92 18.76 13.47
N THR A 206 -3.76 19.42 13.42
CA THR A 206 -3.70 20.88 13.40
C THR A 206 -4.10 21.41 12.02
N LYS A 207 -4.44 22.70 11.93
CA LYS A 207 -4.65 23.35 10.62
C LYS A 207 -3.41 23.22 9.72
N ALA A 208 -2.20 23.27 10.26
CA ALA A 208 -1.00 23.04 9.45
C ALA A 208 -0.82 21.57 9.04
N GLY A 209 -1.04 20.63 9.96
CA GLY A 209 -0.84 19.20 9.73
C GLY A 209 -1.83 18.57 8.75
N ILE A 210 -3.05 19.12 8.63
CA ILE A 210 -4.09 18.55 7.75
C ILE A 210 -3.67 18.57 6.27
N ILE A 211 -2.87 19.55 5.85
CA ILE A 211 -2.45 19.69 4.45
C ILE A 211 -1.63 18.48 4.01
N SER A 212 -0.69 18.02 4.86
CA SER A 212 0.11 16.82 4.60
C SER A 212 -0.78 15.59 4.40
N VAL A 213 -1.81 15.43 5.24
CA VAL A 213 -2.73 14.30 5.17
C VAL A 213 -3.62 14.37 3.93
N MET A 214 -4.10 15.56 3.58
CA MET A 214 -4.88 15.78 2.36
C MET A 214 -4.05 15.54 1.09
N LEU A 215 -2.75 15.90 1.09
CA LEU A 215 -1.84 15.59 -0.02
C LEU A 215 -1.64 14.08 -0.17
N VAL A 216 -1.40 13.36 0.92
CA VAL A 216 -1.30 11.89 0.92
C VAL A 216 -2.60 11.25 0.41
N SER A 217 -3.76 11.72 0.89
CA SER A 217 -5.06 11.26 0.43
C SER A 217 -5.27 11.54 -1.07
N ALA A 218 -4.94 12.74 -1.54
CA ALA A 218 -5.10 13.13 -2.94
C ALA A 218 -4.26 12.28 -3.89
N ARG A 219 -3.05 11.88 -3.47
CA ARG A 219 -2.15 11.01 -4.22
C ARG A 219 -2.67 9.57 -4.36
N SER A 220 -3.63 9.15 -3.53
CA SER A 220 -4.23 7.81 -3.62
C SER A 220 -5.25 7.67 -4.76
N PHE A 221 -5.67 8.78 -5.38
CA PHE A 221 -6.66 8.79 -6.46
C PHE A 221 -6.08 8.55 -7.86
N VAL A 222 -4.84 8.06 -7.97
CA VAL A 222 -4.12 7.93 -9.25
C VAL A 222 -4.87 7.10 -10.32
N ASN A 223 -5.66 6.11 -9.89
CA ASN A 223 -6.47 5.24 -10.76
C ASN A 223 -7.98 5.54 -10.65
N ASP A 224 -8.35 6.62 -9.96
CA ASP A 224 -9.74 7.01 -9.78
C ASP A 224 -10.28 7.66 -11.07
N PRO A 225 -11.37 7.14 -11.68
CA PRO A 225 -11.91 7.67 -12.94
C PRO A 225 -12.33 9.15 -12.87
N GLN A 226 -12.68 9.64 -11.68
CA GLN A 226 -13.16 11.00 -11.45
C GLN A 226 -12.03 11.93 -11.00
N TYR A 227 -11.07 11.44 -10.21
CA TYR A 227 -10.09 12.26 -9.50
C TYR A 227 -8.63 12.02 -9.88
N ALA A 228 -8.31 11.11 -10.80
CA ALA A 228 -6.93 10.89 -11.26
C ALA A 228 -6.23 12.18 -11.74
N TRP A 229 -6.97 13.12 -12.34
CA TRP A 229 -6.44 14.40 -12.78
C TRP A 229 -5.86 15.25 -11.62
N VAL A 230 -6.36 15.09 -10.39
CA VAL A 230 -5.84 15.79 -9.20
C VAL A 230 -4.43 15.29 -8.90
N THR A 231 -4.21 13.97 -9.00
CA THR A 231 -2.88 13.38 -8.83
C THR A 231 -1.93 13.92 -9.90
N SER A 232 -2.35 13.93 -11.17
CA SER A 232 -1.55 14.48 -12.27
C SER A 232 -1.22 15.96 -12.09
N LEU A 233 -2.14 16.76 -11.55
CA LEU A 233 -1.90 18.16 -11.24
C LEU A 233 -0.83 18.32 -10.14
N LEU A 234 -0.93 17.57 -9.05
CA LEU A 234 0.06 17.58 -7.97
C LEU A 234 1.44 17.15 -8.48
N ASP A 235 1.48 16.19 -9.40
CA ASP A 235 2.73 15.73 -10.00
C ASP A 235 3.37 16.79 -10.89
N ASN A 236 2.57 17.46 -11.71
CA ASN A 236 3.05 18.56 -12.53
C ASN A 236 3.52 19.74 -11.67
N LYS A 237 2.83 20.03 -10.55
CA LYS A 237 3.26 21.06 -9.57
C LYS A 237 4.62 20.72 -8.98
N LEU A 238 4.81 19.50 -8.51
CA LEU A 238 6.08 19.04 -7.95
C LEU A 238 7.20 19.05 -9.01
N ARG A 239 6.93 18.57 -10.23
CA ARG A 239 7.90 18.56 -11.34
C ARG A 239 8.40 19.97 -11.65
N VAL A 240 7.50 20.94 -11.80
CA VAL A 240 7.87 22.33 -12.12
C VAL A 240 8.57 23.00 -10.94
N GLY A 241 8.10 22.79 -9.71
CA GLY A 241 8.74 23.33 -8.51
C GLY A 241 10.17 22.82 -8.30
N ARG A 242 10.38 21.51 -8.47
CA ARG A 242 11.71 20.89 -8.43
C ARG A 242 12.59 21.40 -9.56
N PHE A 243 12.06 21.48 -10.79
CA PHE A 243 12.81 21.98 -11.93
C PHE A 243 13.32 23.40 -11.68
N PHE A 244 12.42 24.31 -11.31
CA PHE A 244 12.73 25.72 -11.09
C PHE A 244 13.70 25.93 -9.92
N ALA A 245 13.36 25.43 -8.73
CA ALA A 245 14.09 25.75 -7.51
C ALA A 245 15.35 24.92 -7.30
N VAL A 246 15.34 23.65 -7.72
CA VAL A 246 16.39 22.68 -7.33
C VAL A 246 17.26 22.31 -8.52
N GLN A 247 16.66 21.91 -9.65
CA GLN A 247 17.45 21.49 -10.82
C GLN A 247 18.13 22.70 -11.47
N GLN A 248 17.41 23.81 -11.63
CA GLN A 248 17.98 25.03 -12.20
C GLN A 248 18.60 25.95 -11.13
N GLY A 249 18.11 25.90 -9.89
CA GLY A 249 18.58 26.78 -8.82
C GLY A 249 18.09 28.22 -8.93
N ILE A 250 16.92 28.46 -9.53
CA ILE A 250 16.49 29.83 -9.88
C ILE A 250 15.91 30.59 -8.69
N SER A 251 16.35 31.84 -8.55
CA SER A 251 15.67 32.90 -7.80
C SER A 251 15.70 34.20 -8.59
N TYR A 252 14.57 34.92 -8.68
CA TYR A 252 14.53 36.23 -9.35
C TYR A 252 15.14 37.34 -8.48
N LEU A 253 15.61 38.42 -9.11
CA LEU A 253 16.50 39.40 -8.47
C LEU A 253 15.89 40.23 -7.31
N SER A 254 14.56 40.35 -7.26
CA SER A 254 13.86 41.08 -6.20
C SER A 254 12.71 40.25 -5.66
N ASP A 255 12.37 40.43 -4.38
CA ASP A 255 11.32 39.63 -3.73
C ASP A 255 9.95 39.81 -4.38
N ALA A 256 9.63 41.05 -4.78
CA ALA A 256 8.37 41.36 -5.46
C ALA A 256 8.27 40.63 -6.81
N GLU A 257 9.35 40.61 -7.59
CA GLU A 257 9.37 39.91 -8.88
C GLU A 257 9.40 38.39 -8.70
N ASN A 258 10.15 37.92 -7.72
CA ASN A 258 10.23 36.50 -7.38
C ASN A 258 8.87 35.94 -6.98
N LEU A 259 8.14 36.65 -6.13
CA LEU A 259 6.78 36.32 -5.74
C LEU A 259 5.83 36.31 -6.95
N ARG A 260 5.81 37.41 -7.72
CA ARG A 260 4.91 37.57 -8.87
C ARG A 260 5.13 36.46 -9.91
N ARG A 261 6.38 36.17 -10.26
CA ARG A 261 6.71 35.16 -11.28
C ARG A 261 6.51 33.74 -10.80
N SER A 262 6.90 33.41 -9.57
CA SER A 262 6.69 32.06 -9.02
C SER A 262 5.22 31.70 -8.87
N MET A 263 4.35 32.67 -8.56
CA MET A 263 2.90 32.50 -8.59
C MET A 263 2.37 32.32 -10.01
N ALA A 264 2.84 33.13 -10.97
CA ALA A 264 2.45 32.98 -12.38
C ALA A 264 2.85 31.61 -12.96
N ILE A 265 4.04 31.12 -12.60
CA ILE A 265 4.50 29.78 -12.96
C ILE A 265 3.56 28.73 -12.38
N ALA A 266 3.26 28.78 -11.08
CA ALA A 266 2.36 27.82 -10.44
C ALA A 266 0.95 27.82 -11.05
N ALA A 267 0.41 28.99 -11.39
CA ALA A 267 -0.89 29.13 -12.01
C ALA A 267 -0.97 28.58 -13.44
N ALA A 268 0.17 28.53 -14.15
CA ALA A 268 0.26 27.99 -15.50
C ALA A 268 0.36 26.44 -15.54
N ILE A 269 0.39 25.78 -14.38
CA ILE A 269 0.48 24.32 -14.27
C ILE A 269 -0.93 23.71 -14.31
N THR A 270 -1.15 22.77 -15.24
CA THR A 270 -2.40 22.02 -15.33
C THR A 270 -2.17 20.53 -15.06
N SER A 271 -3.25 19.75 -14.93
CA SER A 271 -3.18 18.29 -14.83
C SER A 271 -2.64 17.63 -16.11
N GLU A 272 -2.74 18.32 -17.25
CA GLU A 272 -2.33 17.79 -18.56
C GLU A 272 -0.90 18.19 -18.94
N ARG A 273 -0.47 19.42 -18.62
CA ARG A 273 0.72 20.03 -19.22
C ARG A 273 1.47 20.94 -18.25
N THR A 274 2.80 20.96 -18.40
CA THR A 274 3.72 21.88 -17.72
C THR A 274 4.36 22.92 -18.65
N SER A 275 4.14 22.79 -19.96
CA SER A 275 4.88 23.57 -20.98
C SER A 275 4.69 25.08 -20.84
N ALA A 276 3.49 25.55 -20.50
CA ALA A 276 3.23 26.97 -20.26
C ALA A 276 4.02 27.50 -19.04
N ALA A 277 4.06 26.73 -17.94
CA ALA A 277 4.82 27.07 -16.75
C ALA A 277 6.33 27.11 -17.02
N VAL A 278 6.86 26.16 -17.78
CA VAL A 278 8.29 26.14 -18.19
C VAL A 278 8.61 27.29 -19.14
N ALA A 279 7.69 27.65 -20.06
CA ALA A 279 7.88 28.76 -20.99
C ALA A 279 8.02 30.11 -20.26
N LEU A 280 7.32 30.32 -19.14
CA LEU A 280 7.44 31.53 -18.32
C LEU A 280 8.83 31.71 -17.69
N MET A 281 9.64 30.63 -17.62
CA MET A 281 11.01 30.68 -17.12
C MET A 281 12.02 31.12 -18.19
N GLY A 282 11.67 31.01 -19.48
CA GLY A 282 12.55 31.34 -20.60
C GLY A 282 13.64 30.30 -20.91
N LEU A 283 13.46 29.03 -20.50
CA LEU A 283 14.50 27.98 -20.53
C LEU A 283 14.22 26.81 -21.50
N SER A 284 13.52 27.04 -22.61
CA SER A 284 12.89 25.99 -23.43
C SER A 284 13.84 24.97 -24.11
N SER A 285 15.16 25.06 -23.95
CA SER A 285 16.16 24.12 -24.47
C SER A 285 17.28 23.76 -23.48
N ASP A 286 17.13 24.10 -22.21
CA ASP A 286 18.20 23.97 -21.23
C ASP A 286 18.35 22.53 -20.71
N ARG A 287 19.58 21.98 -20.78
CA ARG A 287 19.94 20.67 -20.21
C ARG A 287 20.70 20.77 -18.89
N PHE A 288 20.90 21.99 -18.37
CA PHE A 288 21.51 22.22 -17.08
C PHE A 288 20.67 21.58 -15.96
N SER A 289 21.32 20.90 -15.02
CA SER A 289 20.70 20.39 -13.80
C SER A 289 21.76 20.28 -12.72
N LEU A 290 21.47 20.86 -11.55
CA LEU A 290 22.26 20.76 -10.32
C LEU A 290 22.11 19.40 -9.62
N LEU A 291 21.10 18.63 -10.01
CA LEU A 291 20.96 17.24 -9.60
C LEU A 291 21.65 16.35 -10.62
N PRO A 292 22.39 15.31 -10.18
CA PRO A 292 23.02 14.36 -11.10
C PRO A 292 21.96 13.72 -12.01
N SER A 293 22.34 13.46 -13.26
CA SER A 293 21.54 12.61 -14.13
C SER A 293 21.39 11.26 -13.45
N LEU A 294 20.17 10.91 -13.05
CA LEU A 294 19.92 9.62 -12.44
C LEU A 294 20.28 8.54 -13.45
N PRO A 295 21.06 7.51 -13.09
CA PRO A 295 21.36 6.42 -14.00
C PRO A 295 20.04 5.79 -14.48
N PRO A 296 19.96 5.34 -15.74
CA PRO A 296 18.83 4.54 -16.19
C PRO A 296 18.70 3.36 -15.23
N VAL A 297 17.46 3.10 -14.79
CA VAL A 297 17.18 1.90 -14.01
C VAL A 297 16.95 0.79 -15.02
N ASP A 298 17.75 -0.26 -14.97
CA ASP A 298 17.51 -1.45 -15.79
C ASP A 298 16.21 -2.09 -15.35
N VAL A 299 15.18 -1.95 -16.19
CA VAL A 299 13.87 -2.56 -16.03
C VAL A 299 13.76 -3.62 -17.12
N ASN A 300 13.94 -4.89 -16.75
CA ASN A 300 13.77 -5.99 -17.70
C ASN A 300 12.28 -6.17 -17.99
N LEU A 301 11.86 -5.77 -19.18
CA LEU A 301 10.44 -5.72 -19.56
C LEU A 301 10.03 -6.99 -20.31
N GLY A 302 8.97 -7.64 -19.83
CA GLY A 302 8.20 -8.64 -20.57
C GLY A 302 6.78 -8.13 -20.82
N LEU A 303 6.06 -8.70 -21.80
CA LEU A 303 4.63 -8.45 -21.92
C LEU A 303 3.79 -9.69 -22.20
N SER A 304 2.54 -9.62 -21.77
CA SER A 304 1.47 -10.48 -22.26
C SER A 304 0.33 -9.64 -22.88
N THR A 305 -0.40 -10.25 -23.81
CA THR A 305 -1.49 -9.60 -24.56
C THR A 305 -2.86 -10.02 -24.01
N SER A 306 -3.81 -9.09 -24.00
CA SER A 306 -5.21 -9.33 -23.62
C SER A 306 -6.16 -8.41 -24.39
N ASP A 307 -7.47 -8.60 -24.26
CA ASP A 307 -8.46 -7.78 -24.99
C ASP A 307 -8.36 -6.30 -24.61
N GLY A 308 -8.02 -5.46 -25.60
CA GLY A 308 -7.88 -4.02 -25.44
C GLY A 308 -6.82 -3.61 -24.42
N ALA A 309 -5.88 -4.50 -24.07
CA ALA A 309 -4.90 -4.22 -23.03
C ALA A 309 -3.61 -5.03 -23.18
N LEU A 310 -2.51 -4.45 -22.69
CA LEU A 310 -1.20 -5.08 -22.60
C LEU A 310 -0.75 -5.10 -21.14
N THR A 311 -0.22 -6.23 -20.69
CA THR A 311 0.27 -6.39 -19.32
C THR A 311 1.79 -6.42 -19.34
N LEU A 312 2.41 -5.46 -18.65
CA LEU A 312 3.85 -5.23 -18.61
C LEU A 312 4.44 -5.86 -17.35
N PHE A 313 5.27 -6.87 -17.51
CA PHE A 313 6.02 -7.50 -16.43
C PHE A 313 7.39 -6.85 -16.33
N PHE A 314 7.84 -6.57 -15.11
CA PHE A 314 9.17 -6.06 -14.91
C PHE A 314 9.82 -6.57 -13.64
N ASN A 315 11.09 -6.95 -13.77
CA ASN A 315 11.95 -7.18 -12.62
C ASN A 315 12.79 -5.95 -12.41
N ALA A 316 12.51 -5.29 -11.31
CA ALA A 316 13.37 -4.26 -10.78
C ALA A 316 14.59 -4.87 -10.11
N HIS A 317 15.79 -4.44 -10.50
CA HIS A 317 16.99 -4.74 -9.72
C HIS A 317 16.80 -4.33 -8.25
N ALA A 318 17.42 -5.08 -7.33
CA ALA A 318 17.34 -4.85 -5.89
C ALA A 318 17.73 -3.41 -5.54
N TRP A 319 16.73 -2.57 -5.32
CA TRP A 319 16.92 -1.24 -4.77
C TRP A 319 17.25 -1.38 -3.28
N ASP A 320 18.15 -0.54 -2.78
CA ASP A 320 18.25 -0.33 -1.34
C ASP A 320 16.90 0.24 -0.82
N ALA A 321 16.66 0.10 0.49
CA ALA A 321 15.38 0.50 1.09
C ALA A 321 15.10 2.01 0.97
N GLU A 322 16.10 2.84 0.64
CA GLU A 322 16.00 4.29 0.48
C GLU A 322 15.83 4.74 -0.99
N ALA A 323 16.13 3.87 -1.98
CA ALA A 323 16.03 4.14 -3.42
C ALA A 323 14.98 3.26 -4.14
N LYS A 324 14.04 2.68 -3.41
CA LYS A 324 12.87 1.99 -3.99
C LYS A 324 11.87 3.02 -4.56
N PRO A 325 11.44 2.89 -5.84
CA PRO A 325 10.36 3.71 -6.39
C PRO A 325 9.04 3.50 -5.63
N ASP A 326 8.27 4.57 -5.46
CA ASP A 326 6.92 4.51 -4.88
C ASP A 326 5.94 3.81 -5.82
N SER A 327 6.14 3.98 -7.13
CA SER A 327 5.31 3.38 -8.17
C SER A 327 6.04 3.29 -9.51
N PHE A 328 5.35 2.80 -10.52
CA PHE A 328 5.81 2.59 -11.88
C PHE A 328 4.71 3.06 -12.84
N ILE A 329 5.11 3.73 -13.92
CA ILE A 329 4.22 4.11 -15.00
C ILE A 329 4.45 3.14 -16.15
N GLY A 330 3.43 2.36 -16.49
CA GLY A 330 3.37 1.61 -17.74
C GLY A 330 2.73 2.47 -18.80
N ALA A 331 3.45 2.78 -19.88
CA ALA A 331 2.97 3.63 -20.96
C ALA A 331 3.03 2.87 -22.28
N CYS A 332 1.90 2.72 -22.97
CA CYS A 332 1.80 2.10 -24.29
C CYS A 332 1.29 3.12 -25.31
N SER A 333 1.97 3.24 -26.44
CA SER A 333 1.65 4.20 -27.50
C SER A 333 1.60 3.55 -28.86
N ASP A 334 0.59 3.87 -29.65
CA ASP A 334 0.46 3.45 -31.06
C ASP A 334 0.94 4.52 -32.06
N GLY A 335 1.61 5.56 -31.56
CA GLY A 335 2.07 6.72 -32.33
C GLY A 335 1.05 7.87 -32.42
N GLU A 336 -0.22 7.62 -32.13
CA GLU A 336 -1.28 8.63 -32.13
C GLU A 336 -1.81 8.91 -30.73
N LYS A 337 -1.95 7.86 -29.91
CA LYS A 337 -2.45 7.92 -28.55
C LYS A 337 -1.51 7.16 -27.62
N THR A 338 -1.17 7.79 -26.49
CA THR A 338 -0.48 7.13 -25.39
C THR A 338 -1.46 6.87 -24.26
N VAL A 339 -1.52 5.63 -23.78
CA VAL A 339 -2.25 5.25 -22.59
C VAL A 339 -1.26 4.92 -21.48
N GLN A 340 -1.53 5.43 -20.29
CA GLN A 340 -0.67 5.24 -19.12
C GLN A 340 -1.46 4.60 -17.99
N THR A 341 -0.81 3.72 -17.25
CA THR A 341 -1.34 3.12 -16.02
C THR A 341 -0.25 3.10 -14.97
N ILE A 342 -0.62 3.40 -13.72
CA ILE A 342 0.32 3.47 -12.62
C ILE A 342 0.07 2.30 -11.68
N ALA A 343 1.13 1.56 -11.37
CA ALA A 343 1.11 0.47 -10.40
C ALA A 343 2.28 0.62 -9.42
N THR A 344 2.11 0.10 -8.20
CA THR A 344 3.16 0.10 -7.18
C THR A 344 4.13 -1.08 -7.33
N THR A 345 3.77 -2.08 -8.13
CA THR A 345 4.52 -3.31 -8.37
C THR A 345 4.31 -3.82 -9.80
N SER A 346 5.09 -4.83 -10.20
CA SER A 346 4.85 -5.61 -11.42
C SER A 346 3.75 -6.66 -11.18
N PRO A 347 2.86 -6.94 -12.16
CA PRO A 347 2.81 -6.32 -13.49
C PRO A 347 1.91 -5.07 -13.57
N ILE A 348 2.13 -4.23 -14.58
CA ILE A 348 1.23 -3.10 -14.91
C ILE A 348 0.34 -3.48 -16.09
N ARG A 349 -0.98 -3.50 -15.89
CA ARG A 349 -1.96 -3.70 -16.96
C ARG A 349 -2.37 -2.36 -17.59
N VAL A 350 -1.95 -2.09 -18.82
CA VAL A 350 -2.32 -0.89 -19.59
C VAL A 350 -3.54 -1.20 -20.45
N ALA A 351 -4.72 -0.68 -20.06
CA ALA A 351 -6.01 -0.97 -20.68
C ALA A 351 -6.56 0.18 -21.53
N GLY A 352 -7.47 -0.10 -22.46
CA GLY A 352 -8.03 0.92 -23.38
C GLY A 352 -7.19 1.14 -24.63
N LEU A 353 -6.41 0.12 -25.00
CA LEU A 353 -5.59 0.07 -26.19
C LEU A 353 -6.41 -0.43 -27.39
N THR A 354 -6.06 0.04 -28.59
CA THR A 354 -6.70 -0.39 -29.83
C THR A 354 -6.20 -1.78 -30.21
N ASN A 355 -7.12 -2.74 -30.31
CA ASN A 355 -6.82 -4.11 -30.76
C ASN A 355 -6.27 -4.14 -32.20
N ALA A 356 -5.47 -5.16 -32.51
CA ALA A 356 -4.79 -5.40 -33.79
C ALA A 356 -3.85 -4.27 -34.26
N LYS A 357 -3.58 -3.27 -33.42
CA LYS A 357 -2.60 -2.21 -33.66
C LYS A 357 -1.35 -2.48 -32.81
N VAL A 358 -0.16 -2.24 -33.35
CA VAL A 358 1.09 -2.36 -32.58
C VAL A 358 1.21 -1.15 -31.66
N HIS A 359 1.50 -1.40 -30.38
CA HIS A 359 1.81 -0.40 -29.38
C HIS A 359 3.27 -0.57 -28.93
N SER A 360 3.98 0.53 -28.80
CA SER A 360 5.28 0.61 -28.15
C SER A 360 5.07 0.89 -26.67
N CYS A 361 5.47 -0.06 -25.82
CA CYS A 361 5.25 -0.01 -24.38
C CYS A 361 6.56 0.16 -23.61
N THR A 362 6.54 0.98 -22.57
CA THR A 362 7.67 1.23 -21.68
C THR A 362 7.22 1.23 -20.23
N VAL A 363 8.14 0.94 -19.31
CA VAL A 363 7.93 1.14 -17.88
C VAL A 363 8.92 2.18 -17.35
N SER A 364 8.40 3.16 -16.64
CA SER A 364 9.22 4.18 -15.97
C SER A 364 9.05 4.09 -14.45
N PRO A 365 10.13 3.94 -13.67
CA PRO A 365 10.07 4.05 -12.21
C PRO A 365 9.65 5.45 -11.80
N ARG A 366 8.83 5.55 -10.75
CA ARG A 366 8.29 6.79 -10.22
C ARG A 366 8.63 6.95 -8.74
N PHE A 367 9.30 8.06 -8.41
CA PHE A 367 9.65 8.51 -7.06
C PHE A 367 8.91 9.81 -6.82
N GLY A 368 7.79 9.77 -6.12
CA GLY A 368 6.93 10.93 -5.98
C GLY A 368 6.31 11.35 -7.29
N ALA A 369 6.65 12.54 -7.80
CA ALA A 369 6.27 12.99 -9.15
C ALA A 369 7.39 12.85 -10.19
N ILE A 370 8.53 12.28 -9.80
CA ILE A 370 9.69 12.15 -10.68
C ILE A 370 9.58 10.80 -11.36
N THR A 371 9.46 10.85 -12.68
CA THR A 371 9.52 9.68 -13.54
C THR A 371 10.96 9.54 -14.03
N ARG A 372 11.62 8.42 -13.71
CA ARG A 372 12.95 8.11 -14.26
C ARG A 372 12.85 7.70 -15.73
N ALA A 373 14.00 7.61 -16.40
CA ALA A 373 14.08 7.14 -17.77
C ALA A 373 13.29 5.83 -17.93
N ALA A 374 12.53 5.76 -19.01
CA ALA A 374 11.75 4.58 -19.32
C ALA A 374 12.68 3.42 -19.73
N SER A 375 12.22 2.20 -19.51
CA SER A 375 12.84 1.00 -20.08
C SER A 375 12.98 1.12 -21.59
N ASP A 376 13.80 0.24 -22.19
CA ASP A 376 13.71 0.01 -23.61
C ASP A 376 12.26 -0.37 -24.00
N PRO A 377 11.77 0.12 -25.15
CA PRO A 377 10.41 -0.14 -25.57
C PRO A 377 10.23 -1.59 -26.00
N LEU A 378 9.14 -2.20 -25.54
CA LEU A 378 8.68 -3.50 -26.00
C LEU A 378 7.45 -3.31 -26.88
N LEU A 379 7.46 -3.93 -28.06
CA LEU A 379 6.33 -3.88 -28.98
C LEU A 379 5.30 -4.95 -28.60
N GLY A 380 4.03 -4.54 -28.52
CA GLY A 380 2.92 -5.42 -28.23
C GLY A 380 1.72 -5.12 -29.10
N THR A 381 1.02 -6.15 -29.58
CA THR A 381 -0.25 -6.00 -30.30
C THR A 381 -1.34 -6.60 -29.41
N PRO A 382 -2.20 -5.79 -28.76
CA PRO A 382 -3.37 -6.31 -28.09
C PRO A 382 -4.26 -6.94 -29.15
N ASN A 383 -4.68 -8.17 -28.91
CA ASN A 383 -5.60 -8.84 -29.81
C ASN A 383 -7.00 -8.66 -29.25
N ALA A 384 -7.97 -8.41 -30.13
CA ALA A 384 -9.34 -8.69 -29.78
C ALA A 384 -9.36 -10.17 -29.42
N LEU A 385 -9.51 -10.47 -28.13
CA LEU A 385 -9.93 -11.82 -27.81
C LEU A 385 -11.24 -12.00 -28.59
N PRO A 386 -11.47 -13.14 -29.26
CA PRO A 386 -12.84 -13.47 -29.59
C PRO A 386 -13.62 -13.22 -28.31
N LYS A 387 -14.75 -12.52 -28.40
CA LYS A 387 -15.63 -12.24 -27.27
C LYS A 387 -16.13 -13.60 -26.76
N SER A 388 -15.24 -14.37 -26.13
CA SER A 388 -15.53 -15.58 -25.40
C SER A 388 -16.54 -15.14 -24.38
N MET A 389 -17.58 -15.93 -24.16
CA MET A 389 -18.37 -15.76 -22.96
C MET A 389 -17.38 -15.63 -21.80
N ALA A 390 -17.29 -14.44 -21.19
CA ALA A 390 -16.39 -14.20 -20.09
C ALA A 390 -16.66 -15.27 -19.04
N PHE A 391 -15.64 -15.67 -18.28
CA PHE A 391 -15.84 -16.64 -17.21
C PHE A 391 -16.99 -16.19 -16.29
N ASP A 392 -18.12 -16.87 -16.42
CA ASP A 392 -19.36 -16.54 -15.71
C ASP A 392 -19.52 -17.50 -14.54
N GLY A 393 -18.68 -17.27 -13.54
CA GLY A 393 -18.52 -18.14 -12.39
C GLY A 393 -17.45 -17.64 -11.44
N ASN A 394 -17.05 -18.50 -10.52
CA ASN A 394 -15.97 -18.23 -9.57
C ASN A 394 -15.18 -19.50 -9.25
N ILE A 395 -13.88 -19.32 -9.01
CA ILE A 395 -12.94 -20.39 -8.64
C ILE A 395 -12.37 -20.05 -7.26
N VAL A 396 -12.40 -21.01 -6.35
CA VAL A 396 -11.70 -20.94 -5.07
C VAL A 396 -10.87 -22.21 -4.93
N LEU A 397 -9.55 -22.04 -4.87
CA LEU A 397 -8.62 -23.13 -4.61
C LEU A 397 -8.66 -23.48 -3.12
N GLY A 398 -8.40 -24.74 -2.80
CA GLY A 398 -8.29 -25.22 -1.43
C GLY A 398 -7.53 -26.53 -1.32
N VAL A 399 -7.23 -26.90 -0.08
CA VAL A 399 -6.54 -28.16 0.27
C VAL A 399 -5.21 -28.37 -0.50
N PRO A 400 -4.30 -27.35 -0.57
CA PRO A 400 -2.99 -27.51 -1.20
C PRO A 400 -2.05 -28.40 -0.39
N SER A 401 -1.47 -29.40 -1.03
CA SER A 401 -0.40 -30.22 -0.47
C SER A 401 0.93 -29.96 -1.19
N ASP A 402 1.92 -30.79 -0.91
CA ASP A 402 3.18 -30.85 -1.66
C ASP A 402 3.02 -31.48 -3.06
N ARG A 403 1.89 -32.13 -3.37
CA ARG A 403 1.68 -32.84 -4.66
C ARG A 403 0.30 -32.66 -5.29
N SER A 404 -0.58 -31.88 -4.67
CA SER A 404 -1.94 -31.70 -5.16
C SER A 404 -2.56 -30.39 -4.70
N ILE A 405 -3.63 -29.98 -5.38
CA ILE A 405 -4.53 -28.90 -4.95
C ILE A 405 -5.93 -29.18 -5.49
N ILE A 406 -6.97 -28.66 -4.84
CA ILE A 406 -8.34 -28.75 -5.34
C ILE A 406 -8.78 -27.38 -5.87
N ALA A 407 -9.30 -27.35 -7.09
CA ALA A 407 -10.04 -26.21 -7.62
C ALA A 407 -11.54 -26.43 -7.41
N ASN A 408 -12.17 -25.62 -6.55
CA ASN A 408 -13.62 -25.61 -6.34
C ASN A 408 -14.26 -24.54 -7.21
N ILE A 409 -14.99 -24.98 -8.24
CA ILE A 409 -15.50 -24.11 -9.30
C ILE A 409 -17.02 -24.09 -9.25
N LEU A 410 -17.60 -22.89 -9.32
CA LEU A 410 -19.04 -22.67 -9.39
C LEU A 410 -19.34 -21.87 -10.65
N MET A 411 -20.21 -22.42 -11.50
CA MET A 411 -20.66 -21.79 -12.74
C MET A 411 -22.07 -21.21 -12.57
N ASN A 412 -22.35 -20.10 -13.24
CA ASN A 412 -23.71 -19.53 -13.29
C ASN A 412 -24.57 -20.14 -14.40
N GLN A 413 -23.97 -20.92 -15.30
CA GLN A 413 -24.65 -21.62 -16.39
C GLN A 413 -24.07 -23.02 -16.60
N ASP A 414 -24.89 -23.94 -17.10
CA ASP A 414 -24.45 -25.28 -17.51
C ASP A 414 -23.31 -25.16 -18.52
N SER A 415 -22.19 -25.83 -18.26
CA SER A 415 -20.95 -25.64 -19.01
C SER A 415 -20.17 -26.95 -19.15
N TYR A 416 -19.52 -27.17 -20.30
CA TYR A 416 -18.50 -28.21 -20.45
C TYR A 416 -17.13 -27.59 -20.25
N LEU A 417 -16.35 -28.15 -19.34
CA LEU A 417 -15.18 -27.49 -18.78
C LEU A 417 -13.97 -28.42 -18.71
N GLN A 418 -12.79 -27.85 -18.93
CA GLN A 418 -11.49 -28.50 -18.79
C GLN A 418 -10.50 -27.52 -18.17
N LEU A 419 -9.68 -27.97 -17.23
CA LEU A 419 -8.57 -27.19 -16.69
C LEU A 419 -7.28 -27.60 -17.38
N SER A 420 -6.50 -26.62 -17.84
CA SER A 420 -5.10 -26.81 -18.22
C SER A 420 -4.19 -26.20 -17.17
N TYR A 421 -3.07 -26.84 -16.84
CA TYR A 421 -2.12 -26.34 -15.85
C TYR A 421 -0.68 -26.76 -16.17
N GLY A 422 0.30 -25.94 -15.75
CA GLY A 422 1.72 -26.17 -16.01
C GLY A 422 2.62 -25.23 -15.22
N ARG A 423 3.93 -25.41 -15.32
CA ARG A 423 4.92 -24.67 -14.51
C ARG A 423 5.39 -23.37 -15.15
N VAL A 424 4.97 -23.10 -16.39
CA VAL A 424 5.37 -21.93 -17.16
C VAL A 424 4.11 -21.13 -17.51
N SER A 425 4.14 -19.81 -17.29
CA SER A 425 3.04 -18.93 -17.69
C SER A 425 2.79 -19.04 -19.19
N GLY A 426 1.53 -19.22 -19.58
CA GLY A 426 1.11 -19.52 -20.96
C GLY A 426 1.46 -20.92 -21.48
N GLY A 427 2.17 -21.73 -20.70
CA GLY A 427 2.62 -23.08 -21.04
C GLY A 427 2.02 -24.15 -20.11
N TYR A 428 0.98 -24.82 -20.58
CA TYR A 428 0.27 -25.84 -19.80
C TYR A 428 0.69 -27.26 -20.21
N GLU A 429 1.35 -27.98 -19.30
CA GLU A 429 1.86 -29.34 -19.53
C GLU A 429 0.77 -30.40 -19.35
N ASN A 430 -0.25 -30.11 -18.56
CA ASN A 430 -1.29 -31.05 -18.16
C ASN A 430 -2.68 -30.47 -18.43
N LYS A 431 -3.64 -31.38 -18.65
CA LYS A 431 -5.07 -31.06 -18.78
C LYS A 431 -5.92 -32.09 -18.05
N THR A 432 -7.03 -31.64 -17.48
CA THR A 432 -8.05 -32.54 -16.90
C THR A 432 -8.91 -33.15 -18.00
N ALA A 433 -9.70 -34.18 -17.67
CA ALA A 433 -10.78 -34.60 -18.55
C ALA A 433 -11.81 -33.47 -18.71
N VAL A 434 -12.49 -33.44 -19.86
CA VAL A 434 -13.65 -32.57 -20.08
C VAL A 434 -14.82 -33.12 -19.26
N ALA A 435 -15.48 -32.26 -18.49
CA ALA A 435 -16.65 -32.62 -17.70
C ALA A 435 -17.78 -31.61 -17.87
N LYS A 436 -19.03 -32.08 -17.80
CA LYS A 436 -20.21 -31.20 -17.73
C LYS A 436 -20.43 -30.78 -16.28
N TRP A 437 -20.52 -29.47 -16.04
CA TRP A 437 -20.87 -28.87 -14.74
C TRP A 437 -22.22 -28.17 -14.84
N SER A 438 -23.04 -28.34 -13.80
CA SER A 438 -24.37 -27.74 -13.72
C SER A 438 -24.32 -26.35 -13.07
N ALA A 439 -25.15 -25.44 -13.57
CA ALA A 439 -25.31 -24.11 -13.01
C ALA A 439 -25.64 -24.15 -11.51
N GLY A 440 -25.02 -23.27 -10.72
CA GLY A 440 -25.31 -23.11 -9.30
C GLY A 440 -24.80 -24.22 -8.39
N GLN A 441 -24.11 -25.24 -8.94
CA GLN A 441 -23.52 -26.33 -8.15
C GLN A 441 -21.99 -26.22 -8.15
N PRO A 442 -21.35 -26.02 -6.98
CA PRO A 442 -19.90 -26.09 -6.88
C PRO A 442 -19.39 -27.49 -7.19
N GLN A 443 -18.29 -27.59 -7.93
CA GLN A 443 -17.63 -28.85 -8.25
C GLN A 443 -16.13 -28.77 -7.95
N GLU A 444 -15.61 -29.80 -7.30
CA GLU A 444 -14.19 -29.94 -7.01
C GLU A 444 -13.47 -30.65 -8.15
N VAL A 445 -12.33 -30.09 -8.56
CA VAL A 445 -11.39 -30.72 -9.49
C VAL A 445 -10.05 -30.88 -8.80
N LEU A 446 -9.62 -32.13 -8.60
CA LEU A 446 -8.31 -32.45 -8.05
C LEU A 446 -7.24 -32.29 -9.14
N LEU A 447 -6.25 -31.43 -8.89
CA LEU A 447 -5.01 -31.38 -9.64
C LEU A 447 -3.96 -32.14 -8.81
N GLU A 448 -3.41 -33.21 -9.36
CA GLU A 448 -2.51 -34.12 -8.65
C GLU A 448 -1.21 -34.37 -9.42
N ALA A 449 -0.31 -35.18 -8.85
CA ALA A 449 1.03 -35.44 -9.39
C ALA A 449 1.87 -34.17 -9.61
N LEU A 450 1.66 -33.16 -8.75
CA LEU A 450 2.39 -31.90 -8.78
C LEU A 450 3.76 -32.04 -8.11
N GLN A 451 4.68 -31.16 -8.48
CA GLN A 451 5.98 -31.03 -7.82
C GLN A 451 5.84 -30.16 -6.57
N ALA A 452 6.52 -30.56 -5.48
CA ALA A 452 6.60 -29.79 -4.24
C ALA A 452 7.33 -28.45 -4.46
N ASP A 453 7.02 -27.46 -3.64
CA ASP A 453 7.60 -26.10 -3.67
C ASP A 453 7.74 -25.56 -5.10
N THR A 454 6.63 -25.63 -5.84
CA THR A 454 6.57 -25.24 -7.26
C THR A 454 5.37 -24.35 -7.54
N ASN A 455 5.60 -23.28 -8.29
CA ASN A 455 4.55 -22.45 -8.83
C ASN A 455 3.93 -23.09 -10.09
N TYR A 456 2.61 -23.15 -10.13
CA TYR A 456 1.84 -23.63 -11.27
C TYR A 456 0.93 -22.52 -11.78
N TYR A 457 0.78 -22.45 -13.10
CA TYR A 457 -0.17 -21.60 -13.80
C TYR A 457 -1.29 -22.47 -14.34
N TYR A 458 -2.52 -21.97 -14.30
CA TYR A 458 -3.68 -22.72 -14.78
C TYR A 458 -4.72 -21.84 -15.46
N ARG A 459 -5.54 -22.47 -16.29
CA ARG A 459 -6.65 -21.82 -17.00
C ARG A 459 -7.81 -22.77 -17.16
N LEU A 460 -9.03 -22.23 -17.05
CA LEU A 460 -10.27 -22.95 -17.31
C LEU A 460 -10.68 -22.73 -18.77
N HIS A 461 -11.00 -23.81 -19.48
CA HIS A 461 -11.48 -23.78 -20.86
C HIS A 461 -12.97 -24.09 -20.90
N PHE A 462 -13.73 -23.29 -21.65
CA PHE A 462 -15.15 -23.49 -21.97
C PHE A 462 -15.25 -24.29 -23.26
N LEU A 463 -16.04 -25.36 -23.26
CA LEU A 463 -16.24 -26.21 -24.42
C LEU A 463 -17.74 -26.35 -24.72
N ASN A 464 -18.07 -26.72 -25.95
CA ASN A 464 -19.40 -27.23 -26.29
C ASN A 464 -19.49 -28.75 -26.02
N GLU A 465 -20.68 -29.33 -26.24
CA GLU A 465 -20.92 -30.77 -26.04
C GLU A 465 -20.03 -31.66 -26.91
N GLN A 466 -19.57 -31.12 -28.05
CA GLN A 466 -18.68 -31.80 -29.00
C GLN A 466 -17.19 -31.64 -28.64
N GLY A 467 -16.86 -30.98 -27.52
CA GLY A 467 -15.48 -30.78 -27.05
C GLY A 467 -14.70 -29.71 -27.81
N GLN A 468 -15.38 -28.80 -28.54
CA GLN A 468 -14.74 -27.66 -29.18
C GLN A 468 -14.67 -26.48 -28.21
N GLU A 469 -13.52 -25.83 -28.14
CA GLU A 469 -13.30 -24.69 -27.26
C GLU A 469 -14.10 -23.46 -27.71
N LEU A 470 -14.93 -22.94 -26.80
CA LEU A 470 -15.73 -21.73 -26.92
C LEU A 470 -15.03 -20.50 -26.31
N GLY A 471 -14.04 -20.73 -25.45
CA GLY A 471 -13.26 -19.68 -24.80
C GLY A 471 -12.52 -20.18 -23.57
N SER A 472 -11.94 -19.26 -22.81
CA SER A 472 -11.21 -19.59 -21.59
C SER A 472 -11.24 -18.48 -20.53
N SER A 473 -10.99 -18.80 -19.26
CA SER A 473 -10.72 -17.82 -18.22
C SER A 473 -9.41 -17.05 -18.49
N GLU A 474 -9.13 -16.05 -17.66
CA GLU A 474 -7.76 -15.55 -17.50
C GLU A 474 -6.84 -16.67 -16.99
N GLU A 475 -5.52 -16.47 -17.12
CA GLU A 475 -4.55 -17.32 -16.44
C GLU A 475 -4.45 -16.94 -14.97
N TYR A 476 -4.47 -17.97 -14.12
CA TYR A 476 -4.27 -17.88 -12.69
C TYR A 476 -3.06 -18.72 -12.30
N HIS A 477 -2.66 -18.66 -11.03
CA HIS A 477 -1.53 -19.46 -10.54
C HIS A 477 -1.77 -19.96 -9.13
N PHE A 478 -0.93 -20.87 -8.64
CA PHE A 478 -0.89 -21.27 -7.24
C PHE A 478 0.48 -21.88 -6.93
N HIS A 479 0.77 -22.04 -5.65
CA HIS A 479 2.00 -22.67 -5.18
C HIS A 479 1.70 -23.96 -4.40
N THR A 480 2.43 -25.04 -4.68
CA THR A 480 2.41 -26.24 -3.81
C THR A 480 3.16 -25.99 -2.50
N ALA A 481 3.00 -26.87 -1.51
CA ALA A 481 3.60 -26.68 -0.20
C ALA A 481 5.12 -26.41 -0.28
N ARG A 482 5.54 -25.35 0.43
CA ARG A 482 6.94 -24.92 0.54
C ARG A 482 7.77 -25.93 1.30
N LEU A 483 9.01 -26.18 0.85
CA LEU A 483 9.96 -27.01 1.57
C LEU A 483 10.44 -26.31 2.85
N SER A 484 10.89 -27.09 3.84
CA SER A 484 11.51 -26.53 5.06
C SER A 484 12.71 -25.63 4.69
N GLY A 485 12.81 -24.50 5.37
CA GLY A 485 13.78 -23.43 5.09
C GLY A 485 13.33 -22.40 4.05
N SER A 486 12.26 -22.66 3.27
CA SER A 486 11.74 -21.70 2.29
C SER A 486 10.96 -20.57 2.97
N SER A 487 11.09 -19.36 2.43
CA SER A 487 10.26 -18.20 2.82
C SER A 487 8.91 -18.28 2.13
N PHE A 488 7.87 -17.81 2.80
CA PHE A 488 6.50 -17.81 2.28
C PHE A 488 5.68 -16.65 2.84
N THR A 489 4.62 -16.29 2.14
CA THR A 489 3.67 -15.26 2.55
C THR A 489 2.30 -15.88 2.72
N PHE A 490 1.57 -15.53 3.77
CA PHE A 490 0.17 -15.89 3.93
C PHE A 490 -0.62 -14.67 4.41
N THR A 491 -1.91 -14.64 4.15
CA THR A 491 -2.79 -13.54 4.53
C THR A 491 -3.92 -14.06 5.41
N ILE A 492 -4.46 -13.18 6.25
CA ILE A 492 -5.49 -13.54 7.23
C ILE A 492 -6.58 -12.47 7.22
N GLN A 493 -7.84 -12.89 7.24
CA GLN A 493 -9.01 -12.06 7.52
C GLN A 493 -9.90 -12.71 8.60
N ALA A 494 -10.90 -11.98 9.06
CA ALA A 494 -12.00 -12.46 9.91
C ALA A 494 -13.20 -11.54 9.73
N ASP A 495 -14.38 -11.95 10.17
CA ASP A 495 -15.51 -11.05 10.41
C ASP A 495 -15.97 -10.29 9.14
N SER A 496 -16.06 -10.98 7.99
CA SER A 496 -16.35 -10.32 6.71
C SER A 496 -17.84 -10.07 6.44
N HIS A 497 -18.73 -10.96 6.90
CA HIS A 497 -20.20 -10.83 6.92
C HIS A 497 -20.87 -10.11 5.72
N PRO A 498 -20.65 -10.51 4.45
CA PRO A 498 -21.15 -9.79 3.28
C PRO A 498 -22.69 -9.63 3.22
N GLU A 499 -23.43 -10.47 3.93
CA GLU A 499 -24.88 -10.41 4.08
C GLU A 499 -25.41 -9.30 5.01
N ARG A 500 -24.54 -8.64 5.78
CA ARG A 500 -24.94 -7.61 6.76
C ARG A 500 -24.81 -6.21 6.18
N ALA A 501 -25.81 -5.77 5.42
CA ALA A 501 -25.78 -4.48 4.71
C ALA A 501 -25.45 -3.24 5.57
N ASN A 502 -25.71 -3.26 6.88
CA ASN A 502 -25.40 -2.14 7.79
C ASN A 502 -23.98 -2.19 8.39
N GLU A 503 -23.29 -3.32 8.25
CA GLU A 503 -21.95 -3.58 8.79
C GLU A 503 -20.92 -3.88 7.69
N PHE A 504 -21.38 -3.95 6.44
CA PHE A 504 -20.61 -4.37 5.28
C PHE A 504 -20.61 -3.31 4.17
N ASN A 505 -19.45 -3.12 3.53
CA ASN A 505 -19.33 -2.34 2.31
C ASN A 505 -18.64 -3.16 1.22
N ALA A 506 -19.40 -3.50 0.17
CA ALA A 506 -18.96 -4.35 -0.94
C ALA A 506 -17.73 -3.81 -1.68
N GLU A 507 -17.67 -2.50 -1.91
CA GLU A 507 -16.58 -1.86 -2.65
C GLU A 507 -15.28 -1.87 -1.84
N LEU A 508 -15.36 -1.55 -0.54
CA LEU A 508 -14.21 -1.60 0.36
C LEU A 508 -13.70 -3.02 0.56
N TYR A 509 -14.60 -3.99 0.73
CA TYR A 509 -14.20 -5.39 0.89
C TYR A 509 -13.56 -5.94 -0.39
N SER A 510 -14.15 -5.65 -1.55
CA SER A 510 -13.57 -6.00 -2.85
C SER A 510 -12.19 -5.36 -3.05
N ARG A 511 -12.02 -4.06 -2.74
CA ARG A 511 -10.73 -3.38 -2.81
C ARG A 511 -9.70 -3.99 -1.86
N MET A 512 -10.10 -4.35 -0.64
CA MET A 512 -9.23 -5.02 0.32
C MET A 512 -8.74 -6.36 -0.24
N LEU A 513 -9.66 -7.19 -0.74
CA LEU A 513 -9.32 -8.49 -1.32
C LEU A 513 -8.46 -8.38 -2.58
N GLN A 514 -8.68 -7.36 -3.42
CA GLN A 514 -7.79 -7.07 -4.55
C GLN A 514 -6.39 -6.64 -4.10
N THR A 515 -6.29 -5.89 -2.99
CA THR A 515 -5.01 -5.54 -2.39
C THR A 515 -4.30 -6.79 -1.85
N VAL A 516 -5.02 -7.64 -1.11
CA VAL A 516 -4.52 -8.93 -0.61
C VAL A 516 -4.07 -9.85 -1.74
N ALA A 517 -4.79 -9.87 -2.86
CA ALA A 517 -4.40 -10.66 -4.04
C ALA A 517 -3.07 -10.17 -4.66
N GLN A 518 -2.72 -8.89 -4.52
CA GLN A 518 -1.44 -8.33 -5.00
C GLN A 518 -0.25 -8.79 -4.15
N ASP A 519 -0.47 -9.24 -2.91
CA ASP A 519 0.59 -9.79 -2.06
C ASP A 519 1.08 -11.16 -2.56
N GLN A 520 0.35 -11.80 -3.49
CA GLN A 520 0.68 -13.10 -4.08
C GLN A 520 0.98 -14.17 -3.01
N ALA A 521 0.15 -14.18 -1.97
CA ALA A 521 0.31 -15.09 -0.84
C ALA A 521 0.19 -16.57 -1.26
N ASP A 522 0.94 -17.43 -0.61
CA ASP A 522 0.89 -18.88 -0.79
C ASP A 522 -0.50 -19.45 -0.43
N PHE A 523 -1.17 -18.84 0.55
CA PHE A 523 -2.56 -19.15 0.93
C PHE A 523 -3.20 -18.01 1.73
N HIS A 524 -4.54 -18.03 1.78
CA HIS A 524 -5.38 -17.07 2.49
C HIS A 524 -6.19 -17.77 3.58
N ILE A 525 -6.26 -17.19 4.78
CA ILE A 525 -6.97 -17.76 5.92
C ILE A 525 -8.12 -16.85 6.32
N SER A 526 -9.31 -17.42 6.46
CA SER A 526 -10.45 -16.77 7.10
C SER A 526 -10.66 -17.35 8.49
N LEU A 527 -10.60 -16.53 9.53
CA LEU A 527 -10.65 -16.98 10.92
C LEU A 527 -12.06 -17.26 11.44
N GLY A 528 -13.11 -17.03 10.64
CA GLY A 528 -14.50 -17.27 11.02
C GLY A 528 -15.32 -15.99 11.09
N ASP A 529 -16.63 -16.17 11.34
CA ASP A 529 -17.65 -15.14 11.27
C ASP A 529 -17.74 -14.49 9.87
N ASP A 530 -17.68 -15.34 8.84
CA ASP A 530 -17.78 -14.96 7.43
C ASP A 530 -19.17 -15.23 6.86
N PHE A 531 -19.97 -16.07 7.52
CA PHE A 531 -21.25 -16.56 7.01
C PHE A 531 -22.35 -16.48 8.09
N SER A 532 -22.97 -15.33 8.31
CA SER A 532 -23.99 -15.11 9.38
C SER A 532 -25.28 -15.91 9.17
N VAL A 533 -25.20 -17.21 9.42
CA VAL A 533 -26.34 -18.13 9.46
C VAL A 533 -27.27 -17.74 10.60
N ASP A 534 -26.73 -17.18 11.68
CA ASP A 534 -27.48 -16.75 12.85
C ASP A 534 -28.46 -15.60 12.61
N MET A 535 -28.28 -14.83 11.54
CA MET A 535 -29.22 -13.79 11.09
C MET A 535 -30.46 -14.35 10.38
N LEU A 536 -30.52 -15.67 10.13
CA LEU A 536 -31.70 -16.32 9.55
C LEU A 536 -32.76 -16.56 10.63
N ASN A 537 -34.04 -16.40 10.28
CA ASN A 537 -35.14 -16.63 11.20
C ASN A 537 -35.23 -18.12 11.58
N PRO A 538 -35.01 -18.50 12.85
CA PRO A 538 -35.02 -19.90 13.27
C PRO A 538 -36.34 -20.63 13.02
N ALA A 539 -37.47 -19.91 13.01
CA ALA A 539 -38.78 -20.50 12.79
C ALA A 539 -39.05 -20.85 11.32
N THR A 540 -38.32 -20.26 10.39
CA THR A 540 -38.56 -20.39 8.94
C THR A 540 -37.31 -20.75 8.16
N VAL A 541 -36.19 -21.06 8.82
CA VAL A 541 -34.92 -21.34 8.17
C VAL A 541 -35.01 -22.60 7.32
N THR A 542 -34.43 -22.53 6.12
CA THR A 542 -34.36 -23.63 5.17
C THR A 542 -32.92 -23.91 4.76
N GLN A 543 -32.65 -25.13 4.28
CA GLN A 543 -31.34 -25.49 3.73
C GLN A 543 -30.89 -24.55 2.60
N ALA A 544 -31.83 -24.12 1.75
CA ALA A 544 -31.54 -23.19 0.65
C ALA A 544 -31.03 -21.83 1.15
N GLN A 545 -31.65 -21.27 2.19
CA GLN A 545 -31.20 -20.02 2.81
C GLN A 545 -29.83 -20.15 3.47
N VAL A 546 -29.53 -21.30 4.09
CA VAL A 546 -28.19 -21.55 4.64
C VAL A 546 -27.16 -21.63 3.50
N ARG A 547 -27.46 -22.35 2.41
CA ARG A 547 -26.57 -22.41 1.24
C ARG A 547 -26.32 -21.03 0.62
N GLU A 548 -27.35 -20.19 0.54
CA GLU A 548 -27.24 -18.82 0.04
C GLU A 548 -26.20 -18.01 0.82
N ARG A 549 -26.14 -18.12 2.17
CA ARG A 549 -25.11 -17.44 2.98
C ARG A 549 -23.69 -17.75 2.52
N TYR A 550 -23.39 -19.02 2.28
CA TYR A 550 -22.07 -19.44 1.80
C TYR A 550 -21.80 -19.01 0.35
N ALA A 551 -22.85 -18.96 -0.48
CA ALA A 551 -22.76 -18.53 -1.88
C ALA A 551 -22.47 -17.03 -2.04
N ILE A 552 -23.03 -16.16 -1.18
CA ILE A 552 -22.81 -14.69 -1.22
C ILE A 552 -21.33 -14.34 -1.19
N GLN A 553 -20.54 -15.09 -0.41
CA GLN A 553 -19.13 -14.83 -0.19
C GLN A 553 -18.23 -15.31 -1.35
N ARG A 554 -18.75 -16.15 -2.26
CA ARG A 554 -17.97 -16.78 -3.34
C ARG A 554 -17.33 -15.78 -4.30
N PRO A 555 -18.04 -14.75 -4.82
CA PRO A 555 -17.42 -13.76 -5.72
C PRO A 555 -16.29 -12.98 -5.05
N TYR A 556 -16.38 -12.73 -3.74
CA TYR A 556 -15.35 -12.04 -2.96
C TYR A 556 -14.14 -12.95 -2.74
N LEU A 557 -14.32 -14.10 -2.09
CA LEU A 557 -13.22 -15.00 -1.81
C LEU A 557 -12.56 -15.55 -3.08
N SER A 558 -13.24 -15.56 -4.23
CA SER A 558 -12.62 -15.91 -5.51
C SER A 558 -11.59 -14.88 -6.01
N GLN A 559 -11.68 -13.61 -5.60
CA GLN A 559 -10.72 -12.57 -6.01
C GLN A 559 -9.29 -12.89 -5.56
N VAL A 560 -9.17 -13.49 -4.37
CA VAL A 560 -7.91 -14.01 -3.80
C VAL A 560 -7.77 -15.51 -4.10
N GLY A 561 -8.85 -16.26 -3.89
CA GLY A 561 -8.95 -17.72 -3.92
C GLY A 561 -8.64 -18.37 -5.26
N ARG A 562 -8.70 -17.63 -6.37
CA ARG A 562 -8.22 -18.10 -7.67
C ARG A 562 -6.69 -18.15 -7.77
N ASN A 563 -5.96 -17.51 -6.86
CA ASN A 563 -4.50 -17.56 -6.83
C ASN A 563 -3.91 -18.12 -5.53
N ALA A 564 -4.55 -17.82 -4.39
CA ALA A 564 -4.12 -18.26 -3.08
C ALA A 564 -5.20 -19.17 -2.47
N PRO A 565 -4.95 -20.48 -2.27
CA PRO A 565 -5.93 -21.38 -1.66
C PRO A 565 -6.47 -20.88 -0.33
N VAL A 566 -7.78 -21.05 -0.12
CA VAL A 566 -8.51 -20.51 1.03
C VAL A 566 -8.71 -21.57 2.11
N PHE A 567 -8.25 -21.27 3.32
CA PHE A 567 -8.50 -22.05 4.53
C PHE A 567 -9.56 -21.35 5.38
N LEU A 568 -10.56 -22.10 5.86
CA LEU A 568 -11.62 -21.56 6.72
C LEU A 568 -11.53 -22.14 8.12
N VAL A 569 -11.68 -21.26 9.11
CA VAL A 569 -11.90 -21.60 10.52
C VAL A 569 -13.35 -21.26 10.85
N ASN A 570 -14.00 -22.06 11.70
CA ASN A 570 -15.35 -21.72 12.16
C ASN A 570 -15.29 -20.57 13.17
N GLY A 571 -16.21 -19.63 13.04
CA GLY A 571 -16.64 -18.72 14.09
C GLY A 571 -18.02 -19.11 14.64
N ASN A 572 -18.58 -18.25 15.47
CA ASN A 572 -19.90 -18.46 16.04
C ASN A 572 -21.04 -18.17 15.05
N HIS A 573 -20.86 -17.24 14.13
CA HIS A 573 -21.90 -16.81 13.18
C HIS A 573 -22.19 -17.88 12.12
N GLU A 574 -21.27 -18.82 11.88
CA GLU A 574 -21.48 -19.98 11.00
C GLU A 574 -22.58 -20.94 11.49
N GLN A 575 -22.88 -20.94 12.79
CA GLN A 575 -23.82 -21.86 13.44
C GLN A 575 -23.58 -23.35 13.14
N ALA A 576 -22.34 -23.72 12.83
CA ALA A 576 -21.88 -25.11 12.68
C ALA A 576 -21.52 -25.72 14.05
N ALA A 577 -22.41 -25.57 15.03
CA ALA A 577 -22.15 -25.89 16.43
C ALA A 577 -22.81 -27.19 16.90
N GLY A 578 -22.15 -27.91 17.81
CA GLY A 578 -22.60 -29.22 18.30
C GLY A 578 -23.92 -29.16 19.06
N TYR A 579 -24.11 -28.12 19.88
CA TYR A 579 -25.33 -27.94 20.69
C TYR A 579 -26.62 -27.84 19.86
N LEU A 580 -26.52 -27.52 18.56
CA LEU A 580 -27.64 -27.44 17.64
C LEU A 580 -28.03 -28.80 17.06
N LEU A 581 -27.14 -29.79 17.09
CA LEU A 581 -27.38 -31.10 16.50
C LEU A 581 -28.49 -31.85 17.25
N ASN A 582 -29.43 -32.41 16.50
CA ASN A 582 -30.59 -33.17 17.03
C ASN A 582 -30.73 -34.56 16.39
N SER A 583 -29.67 -35.09 15.78
CA SER A 583 -29.65 -36.38 15.06
C SER A 583 -30.61 -36.48 13.87
N THR A 584 -30.92 -35.36 13.20
CA THR A 584 -31.71 -35.33 11.96
C THR A 584 -30.98 -34.59 10.85
N GLU A 585 -31.33 -34.87 9.59
CA GLU A 585 -30.80 -34.17 8.42
C GLU A 585 -31.32 -32.73 8.29
N ASN A 586 -32.51 -32.46 8.84
CA ASN A 586 -33.19 -31.16 8.77
C ASN A 586 -32.79 -30.29 9.95
N ASN A 587 -31.53 -29.88 9.94
CA ASN A 587 -30.91 -29.17 11.06
C ASN A 587 -29.95 -28.08 10.55
N VAL A 588 -30.01 -26.89 11.14
CA VAL A 588 -29.20 -25.74 10.70
C VAL A 588 -27.69 -26.00 10.76
N ALA A 589 -27.20 -26.73 11.77
CA ALA A 589 -25.77 -27.05 11.89
C ALA A 589 -25.34 -28.09 10.85
N VAL A 590 -26.19 -29.08 10.55
CA VAL A 590 -25.97 -30.04 9.45
C VAL A 590 -25.92 -29.31 8.10
N TRP A 591 -26.86 -28.40 7.86
CA TRP A 591 -26.90 -27.61 6.63
C TRP A 591 -25.70 -26.69 6.49
N ALA A 592 -25.26 -26.03 7.57
CA ALA A 592 -24.09 -25.16 7.58
C ALA A 592 -22.80 -25.93 7.28
N MET A 593 -22.56 -27.07 7.96
CA MET A 593 -21.38 -27.90 7.70
C MET A 593 -21.34 -28.43 6.26
N ASN A 594 -22.49 -28.85 5.72
CA ASN A 594 -22.57 -29.34 4.35
C ASN A 594 -22.44 -28.21 3.32
N ALA A 595 -23.01 -27.03 3.57
CA ALA A 595 -22.83 -25.86 2.71
C ALA A 595 -21.36 -25.43 2.67
N ARG A 596 -20.70 -25.30 3.84
CA ARG A 596 -19.28 -24.96 3.93
C ARG A 596 -18.40 -25.89 3.09
N LYS A 597 -18.57 -27.21 3.25
CA LYS A 597 -17.79 -28.21 2.50
C LYS A 597 -18.11 -28.25 1.00
N SER A 598 -19.31 -27.84 0.60
CA SER A 598 -19.68 -27.78 -0.81
C SER A 598 -19.07 -26.55 -1.49
N TYR A 599 -19.21 -25.38 -0.87
CA TYR A 599 -18.74 -24.11 -1.45
C TYR A 599 -17.26 -23.84 -1.25
N TYR A 600 -16.60 -24.48 -0.28
CA TYR A 600 -15.18 -24.27 0.02
C TYR A 600 -14.52 -25.59 0.37
N SER A 601 -13.52 -25.98 -0.42
CA SER A 601 -12.73 -27.18 -0.16
C SER A 601 -11.99 -27.04 1.16
N GLN A 602 -12.31 -27.88 2.13
CA GLN A 602 -11.65 -27.90 3.44
C GLN A 602 -10.84 -29.19 3.61
N PRO A 603 -9.71 -29.15 4.34
CA PRO A 603 -8.88 -30.31 4.58
C PRO A 603 -9.63 -31.44 5.31
N ALA A 604 -9.34 -32.67 4.90
CA ALA A 604 -9.66 -33.88 5.64
C ALA A 604 -8.36 -34.56 6.06
N PRO A 605 -8.36 -35.41 7.10
CA PRO A 605 -7.17 -36.15 7.48
C PRO A 605 -6.69 -37.05 6.33
N ASP A 606 -5.43 -36.87 5.95
CA ASP A 606 -4.75 -37.68 4.94
C ASP A 606 -3.24 -37.78 5.27
N TYR A 607 -2.39 -37.97 4.26
CA TYR A 607 -0.95 -38.06 4.46
C TYR A 607 -0.29 -36.69 4.76
N PHE A 608 -0.91 -35.58 4.34
CA PHE A 608 -0.39 -34.21 4.47
C PHE A 608 -1.06 -33.47 5.63
N TYR A 609 -2.39 -33.61 5.76
CA TYR A 609 -3.20 -32.98 6.77
C TYR A 609 -3.53 -33.93 7.93
N SER A 610 -3.41 -33.44 9.15
CA SER A 610 -4.11 -34.01 10.31
C SER A 610 -5.45 -33.31 10.52
N GLY A 611 -6.37 -33.91 11.28
CA GLY A 611 -7.64 -33.27 11.61
C GLY A 611 -8.70 -34.23 12.14
N ASN A 612 -9.96 -33.80 12.04
CA ASN A 612 -11.09 -34.59 12.52
C ASN A 612 -11.38 -35.79 11.62
N ALA A 613 -11.14 -37.00 12.13
CA ALA A 613 -11.45 -38.26 11.42
C ALA A 613 -12.76 -38.91 11.87
N GLU A 614 -13.53 -38.24 12.74
CA GLU A 614 -14.83 -38.74 13.20
C GLU A 614 -15.92 -38.36 12.20
N SER A 615 -16.79 -39.33 11.89
CA SER A 615 -17.91 -39.12 10.97
C SER A 615 -19.16 -38.75 11.77
N LEU A 616 -19.85 -37.69 11.36
CA LEU A 616 -21.13 -37.28 11.93
C LEU A 616 -22.31 -37.71 11.04
N PRO A 617 -23.44 -38.15 11.62
CA PRO A 617 -24.66 -38.42 10.86
C PRO A 617 -25.03 -37.26 9.94
N PHE A 618 -25.43 -37.56 8.70
CA PHE A 618 -25.85 -36.60 7.66
C PHE A 618 -24.78 -35.59 7.18
N VAL A 619 -23.61 -35.57 7.81
CA VAL A 619 -22.48 -34.70 7.44
C VAL A 619 -21.31 -35.51 6.89
N GLY A 620 -21.02 -36.70 7.41
CA GLY A 620 -19.75 -37.38 7.17
C GLY A 620 -18.63 -36.72 7.96
N LEU A 621 -17.42 -36.63 7.39
CA LEU A 621 -16.32 -35.89 8.02
C LEU A 621 -16.67 -34.38 8.13
N PRO A 622 -16.62 -33.77 9.33
CA PRO A 622 -16.99 -32.36 9.51
C PRO A 622 -15.97 -31.39 8.89
N ARG A 623 -14.69 -31.81 8.82
CA ARG A 623 -13.57 -30.98 8.32
C ARG A 623 -13.47 -29.63 9.05
N ASN A 624 -13.65 -29.66 10.36
CA ASN A 624 -13.87 -28.49 11.20
C ASN A 624 -12.59 -28.00 11.89
N TYR A 625 -11.72 -28.93 12.31
CA TYR A 625 -10.36 -28.66 12.74
C TYR A 625 -9.38 -29.49 11.92
N TYR A 626 -8.20 -28.94 11.67
CA TYR A 626 -7.13 -29.55 10.90
C TYR A 626 -5.80 -28.86 11.15
N ALA A 627 -4.69 -29.53 10.83
CA ALA A 627 -3.37 -28.96 10.92
C ALA A 627 -2.46 -29.43 9.78
N TRP A 628 -1.55 -28.56 9.35
CA TRP A 628 -0.58 -28.82 8.28
C TRP A 628 0.70 -28.02 8.51
N THR A 629 1.76 -28.44 7.82
CA THR A 629 3.04 -27.71 7.79
C THR A 629 3.22 -27.00 6.45
N TRP A 630 3.83 -25.82 6.49
CA TRP A 630 4.22 -25.07 5.30
C TRP A 630 5.56 -24.38 5.56
N GLY A 631 6.59 -24.76 4.80
CA GLY A 631 7.96 -24.40 5.14
C GLY A 631 8.32 -24.85 6.57
N ASP A 632 8.78 -23.91 7.39
CA ASP A 632 9.15 -24.16 8.79
C ASP A 632 8.00 -23.93 9.79
N ALA A 633 6.77 -23.69 9.32
CA ALA A 633 5.63 -23.36 10.17
C ALA A 633 4.62 -24.51 10.24
N LEU A 634 4.09 -24.75 11.44
CA LEU A 634 2.90 -25.55 11.68
C LEU A 634 1.70 -24.64 11.88
N PHE A 635 0.63 -24.88 11.12
CA PHE A 635 -0.65 -24.22 11.24
C PHE A 635 -1.67 -25.19 11.86
N VAL A 636 -2.39 -24.72 12.87
CA VAL A 636 -3.43 -25.50 13.56
C VAL A 636 -4.72 -24.71 13.58
N ALA A 637 -5.71 -25.15 12.80
CA ALA A 637 -7.08 -24.64 12.83
C ALA A 637 -7.88 -25.36 13.92
N ILE A 638 -8.41 -24.59 14.86
CA ILE A 638 -9.19 -25.08 16.02
C ILE A 638 -10.66 -24.71 15.82
N ASP A 639 -11.54 -25.68 16.06
CA ASP A 639 -12.98 -25.44 16.17
C ASP A 639 -13.48 -25.65 17.60
N PRO A 640 -13.83 -24.59 18.35
CA PRO A 640 -14.41 -24.73 19.68
C PRO A 640 -15.91 -25.07 19.66
N TYR A 641 -16.59 -24.94 18.52
CA TYR A 641 -18.05 -24.92 18.47
C TYR A 641 -18.68 -26.31 18.32
N LEU A 642 -18.03 -27.22 17.59
CA LEU A 642 -18.62 -28.54 17.33
C LEU A 642 -18.63 -29.46 18.55
N ALA A 643 -17.56 -29.46 19.34
CA ALA A 643 -17.46 -30.34 20.51
C ALA A 643 -18.15 -29.79 21.75
N SER A 644 -18.43 -28.48 21.79
CA SER A 644 -19.10 -27.85 22.92
C SER A 644 -20.58 -28.19 22.95
N SER A 645 -21.04 -28.71 24.10
CA SER A 645 -22.46 -28.98 24.37
C SER A 645 -23.25 -27.71 24.74
N VAL A 646 -22.57 -26.57 24.90
CA VAL A 646 -23.19 -25.27 25.21
C VAL A 646 -22.77 -24.21 24.18
N PRO A 647 -23.62 -23.19 23.92
CA PRO A 647 -23.24 -22.06 23.08
C PRO A 647 -22.14 -21.21 23.73
N LEU A 648 -21.18 -20.77 22.91
CA LEU A 648 -19.93 -20.14 23.36
C LEU A 648 -19.92 -18.61 23.27
N ALA A 649 -20.65 -18.03 22.32
CA ALA A 649 -20.63 -16.60 22.03
C ALA A 649 -22.00 -16.08 21.58
N THR A 650 -22.70 -16.83 20.75
CA THR A 650 -24.07 -16.54 20.31
C THR A 650 -24.95 -17.77 20.44
N ILE A 651 -26.27 -17.55 20.49
CA ILE A 651 -27.29 -18.60 20.43
C ILE A 651 -28.12 -18.36 19.20
N PHE A 652 -28.23 -19.36 18.32
CA PHE A 652 -29.15 -19.28 17.19
C PHE A 652 -30.56 -18.86 17.62
N GLY A 653 -31.03 -17.70 17.17
CA GLY A 653 -32.35 -17.18 17.49
C GLY A 653 -32.52 -16.46 18.83
N SER A 654 -31.44 -16.20 19.58
CA SER A 654 -31.51 -15.47 20.86
C SER A 654 -30.36 -14.48 21.05
N ALA A 655 -30.68 -13.31 21.58
CA ALA A 655 -29.71 -12.26 21.92
C ALA A 655 -29.08 -12.41 23.33
N SER A 656 -29.57 -13.34 24.15
CA SER A 656 -29.07 -13.55 25.52
C SER A 656 -28.19 -14.80 25.62
N LEU A 657 -26.93 -14.59 26.04
CA LEU A 657 -26.02 -15.68 26.39
C LEU A 657 -26.10 -15.90 27.91
N ASN A 658 -26.61 -17.05 28.34
CA ASN A 658 -26.60 -17.47 29.74
C ASN A 658 -26.05 -18.90 29.85
N THR A 659 -24.77 -19.06 29.50
CA THR A 659 -24.06 -20.34 29.55
C THR A 659 -22.93 -20.30 30.55
N ASP A 660 -22.78 -21.38 31.30
CA ASP A 660 -21.62 -21.60 32.16
C ASP A 660 -20.36 -21.75 31.29
N PRO A 661 -19.37 -20.84 31.40
CA PRO A 661 -18.14 -20.93 30.62
C PRO A 661 -17.34 -22.20 30.89
N TRP A 662 -17.54 -22.88 32.02
CA TRP A 662 -16.84 -24.13 32.34
C TRP A 662 -17.43 -25.36 31.65
N ALA A 663 -18.65 -25.26 31.12
CA ALA A 663 -19.26 -26.32 30.31
C ALA A 663 -18.78 -26.28 28.84
N ALA A 664 -18.02 -25.25 28.46
CA ALA A 664 -17.44 -25.07 27.14
C ALA A 664 -16.17 -25.93 26.96
N THR A 665 -16.07 -26.69 25.87
CA THR A 665 -14.91 -27.56 25.60
C THR A 665 -14.64 -27.72 24.11
N HIS A 666 -13.38 -27.89 23.73
CA HIS A 666 -12.99 -28.35 22.38
C HIS A 666 -13.08 -29.87 22.23
N GLY A 667 -13.44 -30.59 23.29
CA GLY A 667 -13.56 -32.04 23.29
C GLY A 667 -12.21 -32.78 23.37
N GLU A 668 -12.24 -33.97 23.96
CA GLU A 668 -11.08 -34.84 24.16
C GLU A 668 -10.45 -35.30 22.84
N ALA A 669 -11.28 -35.54 21.81
CA ALA A 669 -10.80 -35.94 20.49
C ALA A 669 -9.92 -34.86 19.85
N GLN A 670 -10.30 -33.58 19.93
CA GLN A 670 -9.49 -32.48 19.40
C GLN A 670 -8.26 -32.22 20.28
N HIS A 671 -8.39 -32.32 21.60
CA HIS A 671 -7.29 -32.21 22.56
C HIS A 671 -6.16 -33.23 22.26
N HIS A 672 -6.51 -34.48 21.97
CA HIS A 672 -5.53 -35.55 21.73
C HIS A 672 -5.11 -35.71 20.27
N ARG A 673 -5.90 -35.25 19.29
CA ARG A 673 -5.64 -35.43 17.84
C ARG A 673 -5.00 -34.24 17.14
N VAL A 674 -4.73 -33.12 17.81
CA VAL A 674 -3.63 -32.22 17.39
C VAL A 674 -2.31 -32.93 17.68
N ARG A 675 -2.10 -34.11 17.08
CA ARG A 675 -0.79 -34.77 17.03
C ARG A 675 -0.04 -34.12 15.89
N PHE A 676 1.04 -33.45 16.26
CA PHE A 676 2.05 -32.91 15.35
C PHE A 676 2.36 -33.94 14.26
N PRO A 677 2.28 -33.57 12.97
CA PRO A 677 2.72 -34.45 11.89
C PRO A 677 4.10 -35.01 12.22
N SER A 678 4.34 -36.30 11.98
CA SER A 678 5.61 -36.98 12.25
C SER A 678 6.78 -36.51 11.37
N HIS A 679 6.64 -35.39 10.67
CA HIS A 679 7.69 -34.75 9.88
C HIS A 679 8.61 -33.97 10.82
N GLY A 680 9.64 -34.69 11.24
CA GLY A 680 10.60 -34.41 12.31
C GLY A 680 11.21 -33.02 12.40
N ALA A 681 11.48 -32.63 13.65
CA ALA A 681 12.66 -31.89 14.11
C ALA A 681 12.99 -30.51 13.51
N GLN A 682 12.22 -29.96 12.56
CA GLN A 682 12.55 -28.71 11.85
C GLN A 682 11.49 -27.60 11.92
N THR A 683 10.31 -27.85 12.50
CA THR A 683 9.32 -26.79 12.73
C THR A 683 9.88 -25.74 13.69
N ARG A 684 9.92 -24.48 13.26
CA ARG A 684 10.42 -23.34 14.05
C ARG A 684 9.31 -22.38 14.46
N ILE A 685 8.17 -22.41 13.78
CA ILE A 685 7.05 -21.49 13.99
C ILE A 685 5.77 -22.29 14.25
N TYR A 686 5.05 -21.95 15.32
CA TYR A 686 3.76 -22.54 15.67
C TYR A 686 2.68 -21.46 15.57
N THR A 687 1.66 -21.68 14.73
CA THR A 687 0.55 -20.75 14.49
C THR A 687 -0.77 -21.43 14.85
N TRP A 688 -1.44 -20.91 15.89
CA TRP A 688 -2.75 -21.35 16.32
C TRP A 688 -3.84 -20.43 15.77
N LEU A 689 -4.84 -21.01 15.12
CA LEU A 689 -5.92 -20.29 14.45
C LEU A 689 -7.24 -20.66 15.13
N CYS A 690 -7.83 -19.71 15.85
CA CYS A 690 -9.10 -19.87 16.54
C CYS A 690 -9.82 -18.51 16.58
N TYR A 691 -11.13 -18.51 16.33
CA TYR A 691 -11.95 -17.29 16.41
C TYR A 691 -12.10 -16.78 17.86
N SER A 692 -12.37 -17.68 18.83
CA SER A 692 -12.76 -17.26 20.18
C SER A 692 -11.56 -16.91 21.06
N PRO A 693 -11.39 -15.63 21.49
CA PRO A 693 -10.28 -15.21 22.34
C PRO A 693 -10.36 -15.79 23.76
N LYS A 694 -11.53 -16.26 24.21
CA LYS A 694 -11.74 -16.85 25.55
C LYS A 694 -10.99 -18.17 25.75
N PHE A 695 -10.61 -18.84 24.66
CA PHE A 695 -9.88 -20.10 24.72
C PHE A 695 -8.36 -19.94 24.61
N SER A 696 -7.85 -18.71 24.44
CA SER A 696 -6.41 -18.46 24.41
C SER A 696 -5.75 -18.64 25.79
N SER A 697 -6.49 -18.48 26.90
CA SER A 697 -5.94 -18.59 28.26
C SER A 697 -5.75 -20.03 28.75
N THR A 698 -6.41 -21.02 28.14
CA THR A 698 -6.30 -22.43 28.54
C THR A 698 -5.11 -23.11 27.86
N ILE A 699 -4.71 -22.64 26.68
CA ILE A 699 -3.50 -23.09 25.98
C ILE A 699 -2.22 -22.66 26.75
N ASP A 700 -2.29 -21.53 27.47
CA ASP A 700 -1.19 -21.00 28.30
C ASP A 700 -0.83 -21.91 29.49
N THR A 701 -1.75 -22.74 29.99
CA THR A 701 -1.53 -23.54 31.21
C THR A 701 -0.91 -24.92 30.94
N GLU A 702 -1.17 -25.51 29.77
CA GLU A 702 -0.66 -26.85 29.42
C GLU A 702 0.76 -26.85 28.82
N LEU A 703 1.23 -25.70 28.29
CA LEU A 703 2.62 -25.51 27.83
C LEU A 703 3.66 -25.63 28.95
N HIS A 704 3.24 -25.59 30.22
CA HIS A 704 4.13 -25.80 31.37
C HIS A 704 4.39 -27.26 31.75
N HIS A 705 3.64 -28.22 31.21
CA HIS A 705 3.77 -29.64 31.58
C HIS A 705 4.36 -30.55 30.48
N GLY A 706 4.47 -30.07 29.24
CA GLY A 706 5.25 -30.71 28.19
C GLY A 706 6.71 -30.24 28.25
N SER A 707 7.66 -31.18 28.27
CA SER A 707 9.10 -30.93 28.32
C SER A 707 9.62 -30.11 27.14
N LEU A 708 9.48 -28.79 27.20
CA LEU A 708 10.13 -27.79 26.35
C LEU A 708 10.96 -26.83 27.23
N PRO A 709 12.16 -26.40 26.80
CA PRO A 709 13.07 -25.61 27.63
C PRO A 709 12.46 -24.26 28.02
N THR A 710 12.46 -23.97 29.32
CA THR A 710 11.67 -22.94 30.00
C THR A 710 12.19 -21.49 29.88
N ASP A 711 13.11 -21.18 28.96
CA ASP A 711 13.86 -19.91 29.00
C ASP A 711 13.49 -18.86 27.93
N GLN A 712 12.33 -18.94 27.25
CA GLN A 712 11.96 -17.93 26.24
C GLN A 712 10.46 -17.60 26.10
N TYR A 713 9.77 -17.05 27.11
CA TYR A 713 8.45 -16.43 26.85
C TYR A 713 8.20 -15.12 27.61
N SER A 714 7.68 -14.13 26.88
CA SER A 714 6.94 -12.98 27.40
C SER A 714 5.82 -12.66 26.40
N VAL A 715 4.56 -12.93 26.75
CA VAL A 715 3.38 -12.55 25.96
C VAL A 715 2.63 -11.45 26.72
N ARG A 716 2.35 -10.32 26.05
CA ARG A 716 1.47 -9.26 26.56
C ARG A 716 0.17 -9.29 25.76
N GLN A 717 -0.96 -9.33 26.46
CA GLN A 717 -2.29 -9.00 25.90
C GLN A 717 -2.28 -7.55 25.39
N SER A 718 -2.73 -7.33 24.15
CA SER A 718 -3.11 -6.00 23.66
C SER A 718 -4.58 -5.99 23.28
N GLN A 719 -5.43 -5.39 24.11
CA GLN A 719 -6.82 -5.04 23.80
C GLN A 719 -6.94 -3.81 22.86
N ARG A 720 -5.94 -3.56 22.00
CA ARG A 720 -6.01 -2.53 20.96
C ARG A 720 -5.37 -3.07 19.70
N TRP A 721 -6.17 -3.15 18.64
CA TRP A 721 -5.67 -3.39 17.30
C TRP A 721 -4.66 -2.28 16.94
N SER A 722 -3.42 -2.68 16.71
CA SER A 722 -2.37 -1.88 16.10
C SER A 722 -1.58 -2.83 15.18
N PRO A 723 -1.25 -2.42 13.94
CA PRO A 723 -0.69 -3.31 12.94
C PRO A 723 0.81 -3.50 13.21
N VAL A 724 1.17 -4.44 14.09
CA VAL A 724 2.55 -4.93 14.22
C VAL A 724 2.53 -6.41 14.57
N VAL A 725 2.74 -7.27 13.57
CA VAL A 725 3.17 -8.66 13.80
C VAL A 725 4.62 -8.61 14.25
N ARG A 726 4.91 -8.91 15.52
CA ARG A 726 6.29 -9.11 16.01
C ARG A 726 6.64 -10.59 15.99
N MET A 727 7.43 -11.02 15.01
CA MET A 727 8.22 -12.26 15.11
C MET A 727 9.49 -11.98 15.92
N LYS A 728 9.76 -12.76 16.98
CA LYS A 728 11.06 -12.74 17.68
C LYS A 728 12.01 -13.75 17.03
N GLN A 729 13.13 -13.29 16.48
CA GLN A 729 14.31 -14.12 16.24
C GLN A 729 15.09 -14.29 17.56
N GLY A 730 15.44 -15.53 17.90
CA GLY A 730 16.29 -15.84 19.06
C GLY A 730 17.71 -15.29 18.86
N LYS A 731 18.18 -14.45 19.78
CA LYS A 731 19.61 -14.13 19.91
C LYS A 731 20.22 -14.94 21.03
N ASP A 732 21.28 -15.63 20.68
CA ASP A 732 22.22 -16.34 21.54
C ASP A 732 22.92 -15.35 22.49
N GLN A 733 22.80 -15.54 23.81
CA GLN A 733 23.72 -14.96 24.79
C GLN A 733 23.86 -15.85 26.02
N SER A 734 25.06 -16.42 26.12
CA SER A 734 25.64 -17.02 27.31
C SER A 734 26.00 -15.93 28.32
N GLN A 735 25.29 -15.83 29.44
CA GLN A 735 25.88 -15.40 30.73
C GLN A 735 25.17 -16.05 31.92
N ARG A 736 25.93 -16.90 32.62
CA ARG A 736 25.57 -17.52 33.91
C ARG A 736 25.32 -16.44 34.97
N ARG A 737 24.18 -16.51 35.67
CA ARG A 737 24.05 -15.96 37.03
C ARG A 737 23.58 -17.04 38.01
N VAL A 738 24.38 -17.17 39.07
CA VAL A 738 24.28 -18.11 40.19
C VAL A 738 23.01 -17.86 41.00
N ARG A 739 22.20 -18.91 41.22
CA ARG A 739 21.08 -18.91 42.19
C ARG A 739 21.62 -19.17 43.60
N ARG A 740 21.18 -18.37 44.59
CA ARG A 740 21.16 -18.76 46.02
C ARG A 740 19.74 -19.19 46.40
N PRO A 741 19.54 -20.26 47.19
CA PRO A 741 18.22 -20.70 47.61
C PRO A 741 17.75 -19.89 48.83
N LYS A 742 16.44 -19.58 48.88
CA LYS A 742 15.76 -19.13 50.11
C LYS A 742 15.04 -20.32 50.75
N SER A 743 15.25 -20.40 52.05
CA SER A 743 14.73 -21.38 53.00
C SER A 743 13.21 -21.34 53.15
N THR A 744 12.68 -22.54 53.38
CA THR A 744 11.38 -22.85 53.96
C THR A 744 11.08 -22.06 55.24
N HIS A 745 9.84 -21.60 55.41
CA HIS A 745 9.11 -21.85 56.65
C HIS A 745 7.59 -21.81 56.44
N SER A 746 6.98 -22.83 57.02
CA SER A 746 5.57 -23.09 57.25
C SER A 746 4.96 -22.16 58.31
N SER A 747 3.70 -21.80 58.09
CA SER A 747 2.61 -21.87 59.08
C SER A 747 1.29 -21.74 58.35
#